data_AF-A0A833QLT1-F1
#
_entry.id   AF-A0A833QLT1-F1
#
_cell.length_a   1.000
_cell.length_b   1.000
_cell.length_c   1.000
_cell.angle_alpha   90.00
_cell.angle_beta   90.00
_cell.angle_gamma   90.00
#
_symmetry.space_group_name_H-M   'P 1'
#
loop_
_entity.id
_entity.type
_entity.pdbx_description
1 polymer ?
#
loop_
_entity_poly.entity_id
_entity_poly.type
_entity_poly.pdbx_seq_one_letter_code
_entity_poly.pdbx_strand_id
1 'polypeptide(L)'
;MANLHLTGLTPFLHKSKATRRPFFSPQYKAFKSFSSANAIKSPPPMAHNQNHQIQILCKQGNLSRALKVLPLEPKPTQRTFESLILACCQLNNPSYGSVIHRCIIDSGFDTDPFLSTRLIDMYSRFGLLSVAWQVFDNTPTKTIFVWNAMLKALQADDQAEEALSLFSEMNWTGVELDSFSYSYALKSCIACSADSSSAPNRVKQIHCDAVRRRYDSHINVATTLLDCYAKLGLTSYAEQVFDEMPVRNLVTWSAMISCYVRNERPYDALNLFCEMMVSGDMNLAPNAVTIVSVLLACAGLAALSQGKILHGYILRRGLESVLSVNNALVSMYIKAGSIVLGRRMFDYVNSCKRDVVSWNSLISGYGMYGSYHEAIQVFDEMLQSGVTPSVVSFVSVLGACSHCGLVEEGKRIFHLMTEKYNVVPHVEHYSCMVDLLGRAGLLDEAVKIIEEMPVEPSPQVWGSLLGACRKYGHVEYAELACFHLFDLEPKNSGNYVLLADVYTKAQMPEEVDRVKKLLEERSLPKLAGCSWIEVSKKIYSFETVDEMNPQIQEIHSLLVELVTAIKRHGYVPNTKVVLYDLEQEEKERLLLRHSEKLALAFGLINGKKGEVIRITKNLRLCEDCHSFTKLVSKFAKREILVRDVNRFHHFSDGVCSCMDYW
;
A
#
# COMPACT_ATOMS: atom_id res chain seq x y z
N MET A 1 -12.11 44.69 -18.73
CA MET A 1 -11.10 45.46 -19.49
C MET A 1 -9.81 45.43 -18.70
N ALA A 2 -8.72 45.03 -19.37
CA ALA A 2 -7.31 44.95 -18.93
C ALA A 2 -7.00 44.00 -17.76
N ASN A 3 -5.92 43.22 -17.72
CA ASN A 3 -5.02 42.59 -18.68
C ASN A 3 -4.05 41.82 -17.75
N LEU A 4 -3.90 40.51 -17.88
CA LEU A 4 -2.65 39.83 -17.53
C LEU A 4 -2.56 38.51 -18.31
N HIS A 5 -1.41 38.36 -18.93
CA HIS A 5 -1.15 37.60 -20.15
C HIS A 5 -1.03 36.09 -19.95
N LEU A 6 -1.82 35.34 -20.74
CA LEU A 6 -1.52 33.97 -21.17
C LEU A 6 -0.89 34.05 -22.57
N THR A 7 0.45 33.95 -22.68
CA THR A 7 1.13 33.55 -23.92
C THR A 7 2.57 33.12 -23.62
N GLY A 8 2.87 31.86 -23.91
CA GLY A 8 4.21 31.29 -23.79
C GLY A 8 4.30 29.83 -24.24
N LEU A 9 3.58 29.45 -25.30
CA LEU A 9 3.69 28.14 -25.94
C LEU A 9 4.84 28.15 -26.95
N THR A 10 5.93 27.44 -26.66
CA THR A 10 6.82 26.86 -27.68
C THR A 10 7.14 25.41 -27.31
N PRO A 11 7.18 24.49 -28.28
CA PRO A 11 7.28 23.06 -28.02
C PRO A 11 8.73 22.63 -27.80
N PHE A 12 9.05 22.14 -26.59
CA PHE A 12 10.28 21.40 -26.36
C PHE A 12 10.20 20.04 -27.05
N LEU A 13 10.82 19.95 -28.23
CA LEU A 13 11.19 18.71 -28.90
C LEU A 13 12.15 17.91 -28.00
N HIS A 14 11.61 16.97 -27.21
CA HIS A 14 12.40 15.91 -26.59
C HIS A 14 12.96 14.99 -27.68
N LYS A 15 14.17 15.30 -28.16
CA LYS A 15 15.01 14.31 -28.84
C LYS A 15 15.45 13.27 -27.82
N SER A 16 14.80 12.12 -27.84
CA SER A 16 15.33 10.86 -27.32
C SER A 16 16.77 10.67 -27.82
N LYS A 17 17.74 10.88 -26.93
CA LYS A 17 19.11 10.41 -27.12
C LYS A 17 19.12 8.94 -26.70
N ALA A 18 18.87 8.06 -27.66
CA ALA A 18 19.34 6.69 -27.56
C ALA A 18 20.87 6.74 -27.35
N THR A 19 21.33 6.54 -26.12
CA THR A 19 22.74 6.31 -25.81
C THR A 19 23.15 4.98 -26.44
N ARG A 20 23.63 5.05 -27.68
CA ARG A 20 24.38 3.96 -28.31
C ARG A 20 25.54 3.59 -27.40
N ARG A 21 25.58 2.32 -26.98
CA ARG A 21 26.70 1.72 -26.22
C ARG A 21 28.03 2.03 -26.94
N PRO A 22 29.10 2.46 -26.24
CA PRO A 22 30.42 2.47 -26.83
C PRO A 22 30.88 1.01 -27.00
N PHE A 23 31.26 0.64 -28.23
CA PHE A 23 32.05 -0.56 -28.48
C PHE A 23 33.37 -0.45 -27.71
N PHE A 24 33.52 -1.19 -26.62
CA PHE A 24 34.80 -1.34 -25.94
C PHE A 24 35.52 -2.56 -26.51
N SER A 25 36.61 -2.29 -27.23
CA SER A 25 37.60 -3.29 -27.64
C SER A 25 38.26 -3.94 -26.40
N PRO A 26 38.49 -5.26 -26.37
CA PRO A 26 39.19 -5.88 -25.27
C PRO A 26 40.68 -5.53 -25.33
N GLN A 27 41.14 -4.60 -24.49
CA GLN A 27 42.57 -4.41 -24.24
C GLN A 27 43.06 -5.48 -23.26
N TYR A 28 43.42 -6.64 -23.79
CA TYR A 28 44.32 -7.55 -23.09
C TYR A 28 45.71 -6.92 -23.02
N LYS A 29 46.10 -6.39 -21.86
CA LYS A 29 47.51 -6.13 -21.58
C LYS A 29 48.20 -7.48 -21.39
N ALA A 30 48.95 -7.88 -22.43
CA ALA A 30 49.91 -8.95 -22.37
C ALA A 30 50.90 -8.72 -21.21
N PHE A 31 50.96 -9.66 -20.27
CA PHE A 31 52.06 -9.76 -19.31
C PHE A 31 52.85 -11.04 -19.57
N LYS A 32 54.16 -10.81 -19.63
CA LYS A 32 55.27 -11.65 -20.10
C LYS A 32 55.20 -13.13 -19.75
N SER A 33 55.55 -13.93 -20.75
CA SER A 33 55.95 -15.33 -20.67
C SER A 33 57.09 -15.53 -19.66
N PHE A 34 56.97 -16.58 -18.84
CA PHE A 34 58.12 -17.23 -18.23
C PHE A 34 58.41 -18.52 -18.99
N SER A 35 59.66 -18.62 -19.43
CA SER A 35 60.24 -19.66 -20.26
C SER A 35 60.27 -21.03 -19.57
N SER A 36 60.08 -22.04 -20.40
CA SER A 36 60.29 -23.47 -20.15
C SER A 36 61.68 -23.82 -19.62
N ALA A 37 61.73 -24.74 -18.65
CA ALA A 37 62.87 -25.62 -18.45
C ALA A 37 62.36 -27.07 -18.30
N ASN A 38 62.74 -27.91 -19.27
CA ASN A 38 62.50 -29.35 -19.29
C ASN A 38 63.28 -30.06 -18.17
N ALA A 39 62.62 -30.99 -17.46
CA ALA A 39 63.30 -32.15 -16.89
C ALA A 39 62.34 -33.34 -16.68
N ILE A 40 62.55 -34.37 -17.51
CA ILE A 40 62.55 -35.81 -17.20
C ILE A 40 61.23 -36.46 -16.73
N LYS A 41 60.72 -37.35 -17.60
CA LYS A 41 59.58 -38.24 -17.42
C LYS A 41 59.85 -39.31 -16.34
N SER A 42 58.91 -39.45 -15.41
CA SER A 42 58.64 -40.66 -14.63
C SER A 42 57.14 -41.02 -14.75
N PRO A 43 56.73 -42.30 -14.69
CA PRO A 43 55.37 -42.74 -15.02
C PRO A 43 54.36 -42.23 -13.98
N PRO A 44 53.09 -41.93 -14.34
CA PRO A 44 52.14 -41.37 -13.39
C PRO A 44 51.65 -42.46 -12.41
N PRO A 45 51.69 -42.20 -11.10
CA PRO A 45 50.99 -43.04 -10.12
C PRO A 45 49.47 -42.81 -10.26
N MET A 46 48.67 -43.82 -9.91
CA MET A 46 47.20 -43.83 -10.02
C MET A 46 46.58 -42.50 -9.60
N ALA A 47 45.89 -41.83 -10.54
CA ALA A 47 45.24 -40.54 -10.33
C ALA A 47 44.18 -40.63 -9.23
N HIS A 48 44.46 -40.08 -8.04
CA HIS A 48 43.43 -39.80 -7.05
C HIS A 48 42.54 -38.68 -7.60
N ASN A 49 41.27 -38.99 -7.88
CA ASN A 49 40.26 -38.02 -8.29
C ASN A 49 39.92 -37.10 -7.10
N GLN A 50 40.49 -35.90 -7.07
CA GLN A 50 40.35 -34.93 -5.99
C GLN A 50 39.03 -34.14 -6.08
N ASN A 51 38.28 -34.26 -7.18
CA ASN A 51 36.95 -33.63 -7.32
C ASN A 51 36.02 -33.97 -6.14
N HIS A 52 36.00 -35.23 -5.70
CA HIS A 52 35.15 -35.65 -4.58
C HIS A 52 35.59 -34.99 -3.25
N GLN A 53 36.90 -34.89 -3.04
CA GLN A 53 37.47 -34.25 -1.87
C GLN A 53 37.16 -32.74 -1.83
N ILE A 54 37.29 -32.04 -2.97
CA ILE A 54 36.94 -30.62 -3.10
C ILE A 54 35.46 -30.41 -2.77
N GLN A 55 34.57 -31.25 -3.30
CA GLN A 55 33.12 -31.16 -3.04
C GLN A 55 32.79 -31.36 -1.55
N ILE A 56 33.46 -32.31 -0.87
CA ILE A 56 33.30 -32.51 0.58
C ILE A 56 33.76 -31.27 1.35
N LEU A 57 34.93 -30.72 1.01
CA LEU A 57 35.46 -29.52 1.67
C LEU A 57 34.53 -28.31 1.50
N CYS A 58 33.92 -28.13 0.32
CA CYS A 58 32.91 -27.10 0.08
C CYS A 58 31.67 -27.31 0.96
N LYS A 59 31.17 -28.55 1.08
CA LYS A 59 30.03 -28.88 1.95
C LYS A 59 30.32 -28.63 3.43
N GLN A 60 31.58 -28.75 3.84
CA GLN A 60 32.03 -28.46 5.20
C GLN A 60 32.32 -26.97 5.44
N GLY A 61 32.07 -26.09 4.46
CA GLY A 61 32.34 -24.65 4.55
C GLY A 61 33.83 -24.28 4.47
N ASN A 62 34.72 -25.24 4.20
CA ASN A 62 36.17 -25.02 4.17
C ASN A 62 36.66 -24.66 2.76
N LEU A 63 36.17 -23.54 2.24
CA LEU A 63 36.44 -23.07 0.88
C LEU A 63 37.93 -22.77 0.65
N SER A 64 38.63 -22.24 1.66
CA SER A 64 40.06 -21.93 1.56
C SER A 64 40.91 -23.17 1.29
N ARG A 65 40.59 -24.31 1.91
CA ARG A 65 41.27 -25.58 1.69
C ARG A 65 40.86 -26.21 0.36
N ALA A 66 39.59 -26.10 -0.01
CA ALA A 66 39.10 -26.56 -1.32
C ALA A 66 39.85 -25.88 -2.48
N LEU A 67 40.05 -24.55 -2.40
CA LEU A 67 40.78 -23.78 -3.42
C LEU A 67 42.29 -24.08 -3.47
N LYS A 68 42.90 -24.58 -2.38
CA LYS A 68 44.29 -25.05 -2.39
C LYS A 68 44.45 -26.41 -3.06
N VAL A 69 43.41 -27.24 -3.05
CA VAL A 69 43.39 -28.58 -3.66
C VAL A 69 43.05 -28.48 -5.16
N LEU A 70 42.25 -27.50 -5.57
CA LEU A 70 41.81 -27.33 -6.96
C LEU A 70 42.96 -27.32 -8.00
N PRO A 71 44.10 -26.62 -7.82
CA PRO A 71 45.20 -26.65 -8.80
C PRO A 71 45.88 -28.02 -8.94
N LEU A 72 45.67 -28.93 -7.98
CA LEU A 72 46.22 -30.29 -8.01
C LEU A 72 45.30 -31.27 -8.74
N GLU A 73 44.08 -30.86 -9.12
CA GLU A 73 43.12 -31.67 -9.88
C GLU A 73 43.28 -31.38 -11.39
N PRO A 74 43.79 -32.34 -12.19
CA PRO A 74 44.05 -32.11 -13.61
C PRO A 74 42.77 -32.03 -14.46
N LYS A 75 41.63 -32.54 -13.97
CA LYS A 75 40.33 -32.46 -14.67
C LYS A 75 39.20 -32.06 -13.71
N PRO A 76 39.10 -30.78 -13.34
CA PRO A 76 37.98 -30.29 -12.55
C PRO A 76 36.66 -30.48 -13.31
N THR A 77 35.63 -30.96 -12.63
CA THR A 77 34.29 -31.14 -13.23
C THR A 77 33.40 -29.91 -13.01
N GLN A 78 32.39 -29.75 -13.87
CA GLN A 78 31.33 -28.76 -13.69
C GLN A 78 30.70 -28.78 -12.28
N ARG A 79 30.45 -29.96 -11.71
CA ARG A 79 29.91 -30.15 -10.34
C ARG A 79 30.85 -29.65 -9.25
N THR A 80 32.17 -29.76 -9.48
CA THR A 80 33.19 -29.26 -8.56
C THR A 80 33.15 -27.73 -8.50
N PHE A 81 33.04 -27.07 -9.65
CA PHE A 81 32.87 -25.61 -9.73
C PHE A 81 31.54 -25.15 -9.14
N GLU A 82 30.43 -25.85 -9.41
CA GLU A 82 29.14 -25.54 -8.77
C GLU A 82 29.26 -25.58 -7.23
N SER A 83 29.91 -26.61 -6.69
CA SER A 83 30.10 -26.74 -5.23
C SER A 83 30.95 -25.61 -4.64
N LEU A 84 31.98 -25.16 -5.37
CA LEU A 84 32.82 -24.02 -4.99
C LEU A 84 32.02 -22.70 -5.00
N ILE A 85 31.23 -22.46 -6.04
CA ILE A 85 30.37 -21.26 -6.15
C ILE A 85 29.36 -21.23 -5.00
N LEU A 86 28.67 -22.35 -4.74
CA LEU A 86 27.67 -22.44 -3.66
C LEU A 86 28.29 -22.17 -2.28
N ALA A 87 29.46 -22.75 -1.99
CA ALA A 87 30.18 -22.48 -0.74
C ALA A 87 30.64 -21.01 -0.64
N CYS A 88 31.02 -20.39 -1.76
CA CYS A 88 31.38 -18.98 -1.82
C CYS A 88 30.17 -18.06 -1.55
N CYS A 89 29.00 -18.38 -2.11
CA CYS A 89 27.76 -17.65 -1.82
C CYS A 89 27.36 -17.73 -0.34
N GLN A 90 27.61 -18.85 0.33
CA GLN A 90 27.34 -19.01 1.77
C GLN A 90 28.26 -18.15 2.64
N LEU A 91 29.53 -18.03 2.25
CA LEU A 91 30.52 -17.20 2.97
C LEU A 91 30.42 -15.70 2.66
N ASN A 92 29.63 -15.33 1.64
CA ASN A 92 29.46 -13.97 1.15
C ASN A 92 30.78 -13.20 0.91
N ASN A 93 31.78 -13.85 0.30
CA ASN A 93 33.11 -13.30 0.11
C ASN A 93 33.47 -13.10 -1.39
N PRO A 94 33.46 -11.85 -1.89
CA PRO A 94 33.73 -11.56 -3.31
C PRO A 94 35.13 -11.95 -3.79
N SER A 95 36.13 -11.94 -2.89
CA SER A 95 37.51 -12.28 -3.26
C SER A 95 37.63 -13.74 -3.70
N TYR A 96 37.03 -14.67 -2.96
CA TYR A 96 36.97 -16.07 -3.36
C TYR A 96 36.17 -16.26 -4.65
N GLY A 97 35.09 -15.50 -4.85
CA GLY A 97 34.30 -15.52 -6.08
C GLY A 97 35.13 -15.20 -7.31
N SER A 98 36.00 -14.19 -7.23
CA SER A 98 36.90 -13.81 -8.33
C SER A 98 37.93 -14.90 -8.67
N VAL A 99 38.46 -15.57 -7.65
CA VAL A 99 39.42 -16.68 -7.81
C VAL A 99 38.74 -17.88 -8.47
N ILE A 100 37.53 -18.23 -8.03
CA ILE A 100 36.74 -19.32 -8.61
C ILE A 100 36.42 -19.02 -10.07
N HIS A 101 35.97 -17.80 -10.37
CA HIS A 101 35.67 -17.38 -11.75
C HIS A 101 36.90 -17.45 -12.65
N ARG A 102 38.09 -17.04 -12.17
CA ARG A 102 39.35 -17.23 -12.90
C ARG A 102 39.64 -18.70 -13.18
N CYS A 103 39.50 -19.57 -12.18
CA CYS A 103 39.75 -21.01 -12.35
C CYS A 103 38.77 -21.66 -13.36
N ILE A 104 37.53 -21.19 -13.43
CA ILE A 104 36.54 -21.63 -14.43
C ILE A 104 37.00 -21.26 -15.84
N ILE A 105 37.50 -20.03 -16.03
CA ILE A 105 38.06 -19.57 -17.31
C ILE A 105 39.28 -20.40 -17.68
N ASP A 106 40.24 -20.55 -16.76
CA ASP A 106 41.48 -21.31 -17.02
C ASP A 106 41.22 -22.79 -17.31
N SER A 107 40.10 -23.34 -16.82
CA SER A 107 39.67 -24.72 -17.07
C SER A 107 38.80 -24.89 -18.33
N GLY A 108 38.56 -23.81 -19.10
CA GLY A 108 37.78 -23.84 -20.34
C GLY A 108 36.26 -23.98 -20.15
N PHE A 109 35.74 -23.61 -18.98
CA PHE A 109 34.31 -23.64 -18.65
C PHE A 109 33.65 -22.26 -18.75
N ASP A 110 34.33 -21.24 -19.28
CA ASP A 110 33.83 -19.87 -19.45
C ASP A 110 32.65 -19.74 -20.42
N THR A 111 32.46 -20.74 -21.29
CA THR A 111 31.34 -20.80 -22.23
C THR A 111 30.18 -21.67 -21.77
N ASP A 112 30.28 -22.32 -20.59
CA ASP A 112 29.26 -23.22 -20.05
C ASP A 112 28.05 -22.44 -19.49
N PRO A 113 26.86 -22.50 -20.13
CA PRO A 113 25.70 -21.70 -19.70
C PRO A 113 25.24 -22.02 -18.27
N PHE A 114 25.46 -23.25 -17.79
CA PHE A 114 25.09 -23.63 -16.43
C PHE A 114 25.96 -22.93 -15.38
N LEU A 115 27.28 -22.94 -15.57
CA LEU A 115 28.20 -22.23 -14.67
C LEU A 115 28.06 -20.72 -14.80
N SER A 116 27.81 -20.18 -16.00
CA SER A 116 27.47 -18.77 -16.19
C SER A 116 26.23 -18.35 -15.39
N THR A 117 25.16 -19.16 -15.42
CA THR A 117 23.95 -18.91 -14.59
C THR A 117 24.31 -18.80 -13.11
N ARG A 118 25.13 -19.72 -12.59
CA ARG A 118 25.56 -19.72 -11.18
C ARG A 118 26.47 -18.54 -10.83
N LEU A 119 27.36 -18.16 -11.74
CA LEU A 119 28.24 -17.00 -11.57
C LEU A 119 27.44 -15.68 -11.54
N ILE A 120 26.44 -15.52 -12.42
CA ILE A 120 25.54 -14.36 -12.40
C ILE A 120 24.80 -14.27 -11.05
N ASP A 121 24.20 -15.37 -10.59
CA ASP A 121 23.54 -15.44 -9.28
C ASP A 121 24.50 -15.09 -8.13
N MET A 122 25.76 -15.55 -8.18
CA MET A 122 26.78 -15.26 -7.18
C MET A 122 27.15 -13.77 -7.17
N TYR A 123 27.45 -13.19 -8.33
CA TYR A 123 27.83 -11.77 -8.42
C TYR A 123 26.68 -10.83 -8.08
N SER A 124 25.44 -11.20 -8.42
CA SER A 124 24.24 -10.48 -7.99
C SER A 124 24.14 -10.40 -6.46
N ARG A 125 24.36 -11.52 -5.75
CA ARG A 125 24.38 -11.53 -4.27
C ARG A 125 25.48 -10.66 -3.67
N PHE A 126 26.59 -10.46 -4.38
CA PHE A 126 27.69 -9.60 -3.95
C PHE A 126 27.47 -8.12 -4.30
N GLY A 127 26.36 -7.75 -4.94
CA GLY A 127 26.12 -6.39 -5.44
C GLY A 127 27.07 -5.99 -6.57
N LEU A 128 27.66 -6.98 -7.28
CA LEU A 128 28.62 -6.78 -8.37
C LEU A 128 27.95 -6.97 -9.74
N LEU A 129 26.92 -6.18 -10.03
CA LEU A 129 26.12 -6.30 -11.25
C LEU A 129 26.95 -6.14 -12.54
N SER A 130 27.97 -5.28 -12.52
CA SER A 130 28.87 -5.08 -13.66
C SER A 130 29.62 -6.35 -14.07
N VAL A 131 30.00 -7.20 -13.11
CA VAL A 131 30.68 -8.48 -13.38
C VAL A 131 29.68 -9.53 -13.84
N ALA A 132 28.45 -9.50 -13.31
CA ALA A 132 27.37 -10.35 -13.80
C ALA A 132 27.09 -10.10 -15.30
N TRP A 133 27.05 -8.83 -15.73
CA TRP A 133 26.95 -8.46 -17.15
C TRP A 133 28.11 -9.01 -17.99
N GLN A 134 29.35 -8.96 -17.49
CA GLN A 134 30.50 -9.51 -18.22
C GLN A 134 30.35 -11.03 -18.44
N VAL A 135 29.91 -11.76 -17.42
CA VAL A 135 29.63 -13.21 -17.53
C VAL A 135 28.51 -13.46 -18.55
N PHE A 136 27.44 -12.66 -18.48
CA PHE A 136 26.32 -12.74 -19.41
C PHE A 136 26.77 -12.53 -20.87
N ASP A 137 27.48 -11.43 -21.14
CA ASP A 137 27.93 -11.06 -22.48
C ASP A 137 28.91 -12.09 -23.07
N ASN A 138 29.85 -12.57 -22.25
CA ASN A 138 30.86 -13.56 -22.66
C ASN A 138 30.28 -14.95 -22.91
N THR A 139 29.06 -15.26 -22.42
CA THR A 139 28.41 -16.54 -22.67
C THR A 139 27.84 -16.57 -24.10
N PRO A 140 28.39 -17.39 -25.03
CA PRO A 140 27.99 -17.34 -26.44
C PRO A 140 26.59 -17.92 -26.66
N THR A 141 26.25 -19.02 -25.98
CA THR A 141 24.94 -19.70 -26.07
C THR A 141 24.14 -19.46 -24.79
N LYS A 142 23.40 -18.34 -24.77
CA LYS A 142 22.57 -17.97 -23.61
C LYS A 142 21.30 -18.81 -23.60
N THR A 143 21.21 -19.77 -22.69
CA THR A 143 19.96 -20.50 -22.41
C THR A 143 18.98 -19.60 -21.67
N ILE A 144 17.70 -19.99 -21.61
CA ILE A 144 16.67 -19.30 -20.83
C ILE A 144 17.09 -19.06 -19.38
N PHE A 145 17.87 -19.97 -18.78
CA PHE A 145 18.38 -19.84 -17.42
C PHE A 145 19.38 -18.70 -17.26
N VAL A 146 20.24 -18.47 -18.27
CA VAL A 146 21.20 -17.36 -18.27
C VAL A 146 20.47 -16.02 -18.36
N TRP A 147 19.47 -15.93 -19.24
CA TRP A 147 18.59 -14.75 -19.35
C TRP A 147 17.83 -14.49 -18.04
N ASN A 148 17.17 -15.51 -17.49
CA ASN A 148 16.41 -15.41 -16.25
C ASN A 148 17.29 -15.06 -15.03
N ALA A 149 18.52 -15.58 -14.96
CA ALA A 149 19.47 -15.19 -13.91
C ALA A 149 19.85 -13.72 -14.01
N MET A 150 20.03 -13.19 -15.22
CA MET A 150 20.34 -11.78 -15.43
C MET A 150 19.14 -10.87 -15.12
N LEU A 151 17.93 -11.23 -15.57
CA LEU A 151 16.69 -10.50 -15.21
C LEU A 151 16.48 -10.44 -13.70
N LYS A 152 16.69 -11.56 -13.01
CA LYS A 152 16.62 -11.64 -11.54
C LYS A 152 17.70 -10.78 -10.87
N ALA A 153 18.92 -10.77 -11.42
CA ALA A 153 20.02 -9.95 -10.90
C ALA A 153 19.71 -8.45 -11.00
N LEU A 154 19.17 -8.00 -12.13
CA LEU A 154 18.73 -6.62 -12.34
C LEU A 154 17.62 -6.22 -11.37
N GLN A 155 16.66 -7.13 -11.12
CA GLN A 155 15.61 -6.88 -10.15
C GLN A 155 16.14 -6.71 -8.71
N ALA A 156 17.16 -7.50 -8.33
CA ALA A 156 17.76 -7.41 -6.99
C ALA A 156 18.56 -6.12 -6.76
N ASP A 157 19.05 -5.50 -7.85
CA ASP A 157 19.82 -4.25 -7.85
C ASP A 157 18.95 -3.01 -8.18
N ASP A 158 17.62 -3.19 -8.19
CA ASP A 158 16.61 -2.15 -8.49
C ASP A 158 16.75 -1.49 -9.88
N GLN A 159 17.33 -2.22 -10.85
CA GLN A 159 17.52 -1.78 -12.24
C GLN A 159 16.33 -2.19 -13.13
N ALA A 160 15.15 -1.63 -12.84
CA ALA A 160 13.89 -2.05 -13.44
C ALA A 160 13.78 -1.78 -14.95
N GLU A 161 14.31 -0.65 -15.45
CA GLU A 161 14.27 -0.32 -16.88
C GLU A 161 15.19 -1.23 -17.70
N GLU A 162 16.39 -1.50 -17.20
CA GLU A 162 17.34 -2.43 -17.79
C GLU A 162 16.74 -3.84 -17.87
N ALA A 163 16.02 -4.27 -16.83
CA ALA A 163 15.34 -5.58 -16.84
C ALA A 163 14.27 -5.66 -17.93
N LEU A 164 13.48 -4.60 -18.14
CA LEU A 164 12.46 -4.54 -19.20
C LEU A 164 13.07 -4.47 -20.60
N SER A 165 14.17 -3.73 -20.77
CA SER A 165 14.94 -3.72 -22.00
C SER A 165 15.51 -5.10 -22.32
N LEU A 166 16.08 -5.78 -21.33
CA LEU A 166 16.64 -7.13 -21.49
C LEU A 166 15.55 -8.16 -21.81
N PHE A 167 14.38 -8.06 -21.17
CA PHE A 167 13.23 -8.92 -21.49
C PHE A 167 12.75 -8.70 -22.93
N SER A 168 12.72 -7.45 -23.39
CA SER A 168 12.38 -7.13 -24.77
C SER A 168 13.41 -7.72 -25.75
N GLU A 169 14.70 -7.61 -25.46
CA GLU A 169 15.78 -8.23 -26.25
C GLU A 169 15.67 -9.76 -26.31
N MET A 170 15.41 -10.40 -25.16
CA MET A 170 15.14 -11.83 -25.07
C MET A 170 13.96 -12.24 -25.97
N ASN A 171 12.92 -11.41 -26.02
CA ASN A 171 11.75 -11.66 -26.87
C ASN A 171 12.06 -11.50 -28.37
N TRP A 172 12.82 -10.46 -28.74
CA TRP A 172 13.21 -10.19 -30.14
C TRP A 172 14.18 -11.22 -30.71
N THR A 173 15.05 -11.78 -29.87
CA THR A 173 15.99 -12.84 -30.26
C THR A 173 15.32 -14.20 -30.47
N GLY A 174 14.01 -14.31 -30.20
CA GLY A 174 13.24 -15.54 -30.42
C GLY A 174 13.48 -16.61 -29.38
N VAL A 175 14.03 -16.26 -28.21
CA VAL A 175 14.17 -17.20 -27.09
C VAL A 175 12.77 -17.55 -26.58
N GLU A 176 12.47 -18.85 -26.44
CA GLU A 176 11.22 -19.29 -25.84
C GLU A 176 11.16 -18.84 -24.38
N LEU A 177 10.23 -17.94 -24.08
CA LEU A 177 10.00 -17.43 -22.73
C LEU A 177 9.32 -18.50 -21.87
N ASP A 178 9.54 -18.45 -20.56
CA ASP A 178 8.88 -19.30 -19.57
C ASP A 178 8.11 -18.46 -18.53
N SER A 179 7.43 -19.14 -17.61
CA SER A 179 6.67 -18.50 -16.53
C SER A 179 7.52 -17.57 -15.63
N PHE A 180 8.82 -17.85 -15.48
CA PHE A 180 9.73 -17.00 -14.69
C PHE A 180 10.09 -15.73 -15.44
N SER A 181 10.36 -15.82 -16.75
CA SER A 181 10.64 -14.69 -17.64
C SER A 181 9.54 -13.63 -17.52
N TYR A 182 8.27 -14.04 -17.63
CA TYR A 182 7.11 -13.17 -17.45
C TYR A 182 7.02 -12.60 -16.03
N SER A 183 7.26 -13.41 -14.99
CA SER A 183 7.19 -12.94 -13.60
C SER A 183 8.23 -11.85 -13.32
N TYR A 184 9.45 -11.98 -13.81
CA TYR A 184 10.49 -10.96 -13.65
C TYR A 184 10.14 -9.67 -14.39
N ALA A 185 9.66 -9.77 -15.63
CA ALA A 185 9.27 -8.60 -16.41
C ALA A 185 8.08 -7.85 -15.78
N LEU A 186 7.05 -8.57 -15.35
CA LEU A 186 5.89 -7.98 -14.69
C LEU A 186 6.24 -7.28 -13.37
N LYS A 187 7.13 -7.86 -12.56
CA LYS A 187 7.60 -7.21 -11.33
C LYS A 187 8.42 -5.96 -11.62
N SER A 188 9.21 -5.98 -12.69
CA SER A 188 10.01 -4.83 -13.13
C SER A 188 9.12 -3.67 -13.61
N CYS A 189 7.95 -3.95 -14.21
CA CYS A 189 6.98 -2.90 -14.56
C CYS A 189 6.49 -2.09 -13.36
N ILE A 190 6.40 -2.72 -12.17
CA ILE A 190 5.94 -2.05 -10.95
C ILE A 190 7.10 -1.38 -10.21
N ALA A 191 8.30 -1.92 -10.28
CA ALA A 191 9.50 -1.36 -9.64
C ALA A 191 10.04 -0.11 -10.36
N CYS A 192 9.69 0.10 -11.63
CA CYS A 192 10.18 1.27 -12.36
C CYS A 192 9.61 2.58 -11.79
N SER A 193 10.49 3.39 -11.19
CA SER A 193 10.20 4.68 -10.57
C SER A 193 10.06 5.84 -11.56
N ALA A 194 10.52 5.67 -12.81
CA ALA A 194 10.64 6.76 -13.77
C ALA A 194 9.30 7.22 -14.38
N ASP A 195 8.27 6.36 -14.46
CA ASP A 195 6.96 6.70 -15.04
C ASP A 195 5.84 5.80 -14.48
N SER A 196 5.34 6.09 -13.28
CA SER A 196 4.17 5.39 -12.71
C SER A 196 2.94 5.42 -13.64
N SER A 197 2.84 6.42 -14.52
CA SER A 197 1.78 6.53 -15.54
C SER A 197 1.89 5.48 -16.66
N SER A 198 3.09 4.97 -16.95
CA SER A 198 3.34 4.00 -18.01
C SER A 198 3.19 2.54 -17.56
N ALA A 199 3.35 2.29 -16.25
CA ALA A 199 3.29 0.96 -15.65
C ALA A 199 1.99 0.18 -16.00
N PRO A 200 0.78 0.78 -15.97
CA PRO A 200 -0.45 0.12 -16.43
C PRO A 200 -0.39 -0.40 -17.86
N ASN A 201 0.18 0.38 -18.78
CA ASN A 201 0.25 0.01 -20.19
C ASN A 201 1.29 -1.10 -20.40
N ARG A 202 2.44 -1.04 -19.73
CA ARG A 202 3.47 -2.09 -19.79
C ARG A 202 2.95 -3.43 -19.25
N VAL A 203 2.28 -3.42 -18.10
CA VAL A 203 1.66 -4.64 -17.53
C VAL A 203 0.63 -5.24 -18.49
N LYS A 204 -0.24 -4.42 -19.09
CA LYS A 204 -1.22 -4.89 -20.09
C LYS A 204 -0.55 -5.47 -21.33
N GLN A 205 0.50 -4.85 -21.85
CA GLN A 205 1.24 -5.38 -23.01
C GLN A 205 1.85 -6.75 -22.72
N ILE A 206 2.53 -6.90 -21.58
CA ILE A 206 3.13 -8.19 -21.19
C ILE A 206 2.03 -9.24 -20.92
N HIS A 207 0.92 -8.85 -20.30
CA HIS A 207 -0.22 -9.74 -20.09
C HIS A 207 -0.81 -10.24 -21.43
N CYS A 208 -1.05 -9.34 -22.40
CA CYS A 208 -1.51 -9.73 -23.73
C CYS A 208 -0.52 -10.69 -24.43
N ASP A 209 0.78 -10.45 -24.28
CA ASP A 209 1.81 -11.36 -24.82
C ASP A 209 1.76 -12.75 -24.15
N ALA A 210 1.60 -12.79 -22.83
CA ALA A 210 1.44 -14.04 -22.07
C ALA A 210 0.20 -14.82 -22.53
N VAL A 211 -0.94 -14.16 -22.71
CA VAL A 211 -2.20 -14.77 -23.23
C VAL A 211 -1.99 -15.35 -24.63
N ARG A 212 -1.33 -14.58 -25.51
CA ARG A 212 -1.03 -14.99 -26.89
C ARG A 212 -0.15 -16.24 -26.92
N ARG A 213 0.76 -16.38 -25.96
CA ARG A 213 1.66 -17.54 -25.82
C ARG A 213 1.18 -18.61 -24.84
N ARG A 214 -0.06 -18.50 -24.33
CA ARG A 214 -0.70 -19.45 -23.39
C ARG A 214 0.00 -19.59 -22.03
N TYR A 215 0.74 -18.55 -21.62
CA TYR A 215 1.38 -18.46 -20.30
C TYR A 215 0.50 -17.82 -19.22
N ASP A 216 -0.64 -17.24 -19.60
CA ASP A 216 -1.63 -16.63 -18.72
C ASP A 216 -2.19 -17.60 -17.67
N SER A 217 -2.41 -18.86 -18.06
CA SER A 217 -2.94 -19.91 -17.17
C SER A 217 -1.92 -20.45 -16.16
N HIS A 218 -0.62 -20.12 -16.30
CA HIS A 218 0.40 -20.58 -15.36
C HIS A 218 0.28 -19.83 -14.03
N ILE A 219 0.17 -20.59 -12.94
CA ILE A 219 -0.10 -20.05 -11.59
C ILE A 219 0.87 -18.95 -11.16
N ASN A 220 2.15 -19.05 -11.52
CA ASN A 220 3.16 -18.04 -11.18
C ASN A 220 2.94 -16.72 -11.93
N VAL A 221 2.56 -16.79 -13.21
CA VAL A 221 2.28 -15.61 -14.04
C VAL A 221 0.98 -14.96 -13.58
N ALA A 222 -0.09 -15.74 -13.44
CA ALA A 222 -1.38 -15.26 -12.94
C ALA A 222 -1.25 -14.61 -11.56
N THR A 223 -0.54 -15.25 -10.60
CA THR A 223 -0.32 -14.65 -9.26
C THR A 223 0.46 -13.34 -9.34
N THR A 224 1.45 -13.26 -10.24
CA THR A 224 2.23 -12.02 -10.44
C THR A 224 1.35 -10.93 -11.07
N LEU A 225 0.51 -11.27 -12.06
CA LEU A 225 -0.46 -10.35 -12.66
C LEU A 225 -1.45 -9.81 -11.64
N LEU A 226 -1.98 -10.67 -10.76
CA LEU A 226 -2.85 -10.25 -9.66
C LEU A 226 -2.17 -9.21 -8.77
N ASP A 227 -0.91 -9.45 -8.35
CA ASP A 227 -0.16 -8.49 -7.53
C ASP A 227 0.08 -7.16 -8.26
N CYS A 228 0.47 -7.21 -9.55
CA CYS A 228 0.69 -6.03 -10.37
C CYS A 228 -0.59 -5.20 -10.53
N TYR A 229 -1.71 -5.82 -10.95
CA TYR A 229 -2.97 -5.11 -11.10
C TYR A 229 -3.50 -4.56 -9.78
N ALA A 230 -3.32 -5.31 -8.69
CA ALA A 230 -3.69 -4.85 -7.36
C ALA A 230 -2.87 -3.63 -6.90
N LYS A 231 -1.58 -3.56 -7.22
CA LYS A 231 -0.72 -2.39 -6.91
C LYS A 231 -1.05 -1.17 -7.78
N LEU A 232 -1.61 -1.38 -8.97
CA LEU A 232 -2.01 -0.33 -9.91
C LEU A 232 -3.46 0.16 -9.72
N GLY A 233 -4.21 -0.39 -8.76
CA GLY A 233 -5.63 -0.05 -8.58
C GLY A 233 -6.57 -0.61 -9.64
N LEU A 234 -6.08 -1.49 -10.53
CA LEU A 234 -6.83 -2.06 -11.64
C LEU A 234 -7.57 -3.34 -11.22
N THR A 235 -8.44 -3.22 -10.21
CA THR A 235 -9.10 -4.36 -9.56
C THR A 235 -9.90 -5.23 -10.53
N SER A 236 -10.56 -4.64 -11.53
CA SER A 236 -11.35 -5.40 -12.52
C SER A 236 -10.50 -6.35 -13.36
N TYR A 237 -9.26 -5.97 -13.70
CA TYR A 237 -8.33 -6.86 -14.41
C TYR A 237 -7.81 -7.96 -13.48
N ALA A 238 -7.63 -7.65 -12.19
CA ALA A 238 -7.27 -8.68 -11.21
C ALA A 238 -8.40 -9.70 -11.03
N GLU A 239 -9.66 -9.26 -10.96
CA GLU A 239 -10.84 -10.14 -10.93
C GLU A 239 -10.86 -11.06 -12.15
N GLN A 240 -10.72 -10.49 -13.36
CA GLN A 240 -10.68 -11.28 -14.59
C GLN A 240 -9.57 -12.34 -14.58
N VAL A 241 -8.33 -11.96 -14.21
CA VAL A 241 -7.20 -12.91 -14.13
C VAL A 241 -7.52 -14.01 -13.12
N PHE A 242 -8.07 -13.67 -11.96
CA PHE A 242 -8.43 -14.64 -10.92
C PHE A 242 -9.52 -15.60 -11.40
N ASP A 243 -10.54 -15.07 -12.08
CA ASP A 243 -11.69 -15.81 -12.60
C ASP A 243 -11.29 -16.80 -13.69
N GLU A 244 -10.36 -16.41 -14.57
CA GLU A 244 -9.83 -17.24 -15.65
C GLU A 244 -8.82 -18.31 -15.19
N MET A 245 -8.35 -18.27 -13.92
CA MET A 245 -7.40 -19.28 -13.42
C MET A 245 -8.03 -20.68 -13.37
N PRO A 246 -7.42 -21.69 -14.01
CA PRO A 246 -7.95 -23.06 -13.99
C PRO A 246 -7.79 -23.73 -12.61
N VAL A 247 -6.72 -23.37 -11.88
CA VAL A 247 -6.43 -23.87 -10.53
C VAL A 247 -6.02 -22.69 -9.65
N ARG A 248 -6.75 -22.52 -8.54
CA ARG A 248 -6.48 -21.51 -7.52
C ARG A 248 -5.94 -22.18 -6.27
N ASN A 249 -4.82 -21.71 -5.75
CA ASN A 249 -4.24 -22.20 -4.50
C ASN A 249 -4.36 -21.14 -3.40
N LEU A 250 -3.94 -21.48 -2.17
CA LEU A 250 -4.00 -20.56 -1.04
C LEU A 250 -3.33 -19.20 -1.31
N VAL A 251 -2.27 -19.16 -2.11
CA VAL A 251 -1.55 -17.93 -2.46
C VAL A 251 -2.41 -17.04 -3.36
N THR A 252 -3.06 -17.59 -4.39
CA THR A 252 -3.91 -16.81 -5.30
C THR A 252 -5.14 -16.26 -4.59
N TRP A 253 -5.78 -17.06 -3.74
CA TRP A 253 -6.90 -16.60 -2.89
C TRP A 253 -6.47 -15.48 -1.95
N SER A 254 -5.35 -15.65 -1.25
CA SER A 254 -4.83 -14.64 -0.32
C SER A 254 -4.42 -13.35 -1.06
N ALA A 255 -3.86 -13.46 -2.27
CA ALA A 255 -3.50 -12.32 -3.10
C ALA A 255 -4.73 -11.52 -3.52
N MET A 256 -5.81 -12.21 -3.93
CA MET A 256 -7.05 -11.56 -4.35
C MET A 256 -7.81 -10.91 -3.19
N ILE A 257 -7.90 -11.57 -2.03
CA ILE A 257 -8.45 -10.97 -0.80
C ILE A 257 -7.65 -9.71 -0.42
N SER A 258 -6.32 -9.77 -0.49
CA SER A 258 -5.45 -8.62 -0.21
C SER A 258 -5.58 -7.51 -1.27
N CYS A 259 -5.86 -7.86 -2.53
CA CYS A 259 -6.16 -6.92 -3.60
C CYS A 259 -7.39 -6.09 -3.26
N TYR A 260 -8.49 -6.75 -2.88
CA TYR A 260 -9.72 -6.07 -2.49
C TYR A 260 -9.53 -5.12 -1.30
N VAL A 261 -8.82 -5.55 -0.26
CA VAL A 261 -8.56 -4.71 0.92
C VAL A 261 -7.73 -3.48 0.57
N ARG A 262 -6.67 -3.64 -0.24
CA ARG A 262 -5.79 -2.52 -0.64
C ARG A 262 -6.48 -1.51 -1.54
N ASN A 263 -7.49 -1.94 -2.29
CA ASN A 263 -8.23 -1.11 -3.23
C ASN A 263 -9.61 -0.69 -2.67
N GLU A 264 -9.70 -0.52 -1.35
CA GLU A 264 -10.88 0.03 -0.65
C GLU A 264 -12.19 -0.74 -0.90
N ARG A 265 -12.10 -2.05 -1.19
CA ARG A 265 -13.24 -2.95 -1.39
C ARG A 265 -13.31 -4.04 -0.31
N PRO A 266 -13.39 -3.69 0.99
CA PRO A 266 -13.35 -4.68 2.08
C PRO A 266 -14.55 -5.62 2.11
N TYR A 267 -15.71 -5.23 1.57
CA TYR A 267 -16.89 -6.10 1.48
C TYR A 267 -16.65 -7.29 0.54
N ASP A 268 -16.08 -7.02 -0.64
CA ASP A 268 -15.74 -8.05 -1.61
C ASP A 268 -14.66 -9.00 -1.06
N ALA A 269 -13.70 -8.47 -0.29
CA ALA A 269 -12.71 -9.27 0.43
C ALA A 269 -13.36 -10.27 1.40
N LEU A 270 -14.38 -9.86 2.15
CA LEU A 270 -15.10 -10.74 3.08
C LEU A 270 -15.95 -11.78 2.33
N ASN A 271 -16.59 -11.40 1.23
CA ASN A 271 -17.37 -12.34 0.41
C ASN A 271 -16.47 -13.42 -0.19
N LEU A 272 -15.34 -13.00 -0.79
CA LEU A 272 -14.37 -13.95 -1.34
C LEU A 272 -13.77 -14.86 -0.26
N PHE A 273 -13.53 -14.34 0.95
CA PHE A 273 -13.14 -15.18 2.08
C PHE A 273 -14.23 -16.19 2.49
N CYS A 274 -15.50 -15.79 2.48
CA CYS A 274 -16.60 -16.71 2.74
C CYS A 274 -16.66 -17.82 1.68
N GLU A 275 -16.49 -17.49 0.40
CA GLU A 275 -16.41 -18.48 -0.69
C GLU A 275 -15.24 -19.45 -0.49
N MET A 276 -14.05 -18.92 -0.15
CA MET A 276 -12.88 -19.72 0.19
C MET A 276 -13.18 -20.70 1.34
N MET A 277 -13.87 -20.26 2.39
CA MET A 277 -14.24 -21.10 3.53
C MET A 277 -15.32 -22.14 3.20
N VAL A 278 -16.28 -21.78 2.35
CA VAL A 278 -17.38 -22.67 1.92
C VAL A 278 -16.89 -23.75 0.96
N SER A 279 -15.81 -23.50 0.20
CA SER A 279 -15.21 -24.51 -0.70
C SER A 279 -14.83 -25.81 0.00
N GLY A 280 -14.54 -25.76 1.32
CA GLY A 280 -14.23 -26.92 2.14
C GLY A 280 -12.89 -27.60 1.83
N ASP A 281 -12.07 -27.06 0.93
CA ASP A 281 -10.76 -27.63 0.58
C ASP A 281 -9.75 -27.37 1.70
N MET A 282 -9.23 -28.45 2.29
CA MET A 282 -8.23 -28.41 3.35
C MET A 282 -6.92 -27.74 2.89
N ASN A 283 -6.58 -27.80 1.60
CA ASN A 283 -5.41 -27.13 1.04
C ASN A 283 -5.60 -25.61 0.93
N LEU A 284 -6.84 -25.14 1.05
CA LEU A 284 -7.21 -23.73 1.09
C LEU A 284 -7.48 -23.24 2.51
N ALA A 285 -6.99 -23.93 3.54
CA ALA A 285 -7.13 -23.43 4.90
C ALA A 285 -6.41 -22.07 5.06
N PRO A 286 -7.11 -21.00 5.52
CA PRO A 286 -6.53 -19.68 5.67
C PRO A 286 -5.28 -19.68 6.57
N ASN A 287 -4.20 -19.07 6.07
CA ASN A 287 -2.96 -18.90 6.83
C ASN A 287 -2.89 -17.48 7.45
N ALA A 288 -1.78 -17.17 8.13
CA ALA A 288 -1.58 -15.86 8.75
C ALA A 288 -1.73 -14.68 7.76
N VAL A 289 -1.27 -14.83 6.52
CA VAL A 289 -1.39 -13.77 5.48
C VAL A 289 -2.86 -13.55 5.12
N THR A 290 -3.60 -14.63 4.84
CA THR A 290 -5.05 -14.55 4.57
C THR A 290 -5.78 -13.86 5.71
N ILE A 291 -5.51 -14.30 6.95
CA ILE A 291 -6.20 -13.83 8.15
C ILE A 291 -5.93 -12.35 8.42
N VAL A 292 -4.69 -11.87 8.23
CA VAL A 292 -4.38 -10.45 8.36
C VAL A 292 -5.22 -9.63 7.39
N SER A 293 -5.30 -10.03 6.12
CA SER A 293 -6.10 -9.31 5.12
C SER A 293 -7.60 -9.30 5.47
N VAL A 294 -8.15 -10.43 5.93
CA VAL A 294 -9.57 -10.50 6.34
C VAL A 294 -9.85 -9.66 7.60
N LEU A 295 -8.93 -9.63 8.57
CA LEU A 295 -9.04 -8.76 9.74
C LEU A 295 -9.03 -7.28 9.34
N LEU A 296 -8.19 -6.90 8.38
CA LEU A 296 -8.17 -5.55 7.82
C LEU A 296 -9.48 -5.22 7.08
N ALA A 297 -10.09 -6.19 6.39
CA ALA A 297 -11.43 -6.03 5.80
C ALA A 297 -12.51 -5.79 6.88
N CYS A 298 -12.53 -6.60 7.95
CA CYS A 298 -13.42 -6.38 9.08
C CYS A 298 -13.21 -5.01 9.73
N ALA A 299 -11.95 -4.59 9.89
CA ALA A 299 -11.57 -3.27 10.38
C ALA A 299 -12.11 -2.16 9.47
N GLY A 300 -11.98 -2.35 8.14
CA GLY A 300 -12.45 -1.44 7.10
C GLY A 300 -13.97 -1.25 7.07
N LEU A 301 -14.75 -2.24 7.49
CA LEU A 301 -16.23 -2.18 7.55
C LEU A 301 -16.77 -1.90 8.97
N ALA A 302 -15.90 -1.77 9.96
CA ALA A 302 -16.23 -1.83 11.38
C ALA A 302 -17.11 -3.04 11.78
N ALA A 303 -16.88 -4.20 11.16
CA ALA A 303 -17.65 -5.42 11.37
C ALA A 303 -17.16 -6.19 12.62
N LEU A 304 -17.58 -5.72 13.80
CA LEU A 304 -17.12 -6.24 15.09
C LEU A 304 -17.50 -7.71 15.32
N SER A 305 -18.69 -8.13 14.89
CA SER A 305 -19.16 -9.50 15.11
C SER A 305 -18.43 -10.48 14.20
N GLN A 306 -18.23 -10.11 12.93
CA GLN A 306 -17.36 -10.87 12.01
C GLN A 306 -15.93 -10.99 12.55
N GLY A 307 -15.36 -9.89 13.05
CA GLY A 307 -14.05 -9.89 13.69
C GLY A 307 -13.95 -10.85 14.88
N LYS A 308 -15.00 -10.95 15.72
CA LYS A 308 -15.06 -11.91 16.84
C LYS A 308 -15.15 -13.37 16.37
N ILE A 309 -15.91 -13.65 15.31
CA ILE A 309 -15.98 -15.00 14.72
C ILE A 309 -14.59 -15.41 14.22
N LEU A 310 -13.91 -14.50 13.51
CA LEU A 310 -12.56 -14.73 13.00
C LEU A 310 -11.54 -14.89 14.14
N HIS A 311 -11.65 -14.11 15.22
CA HIS A 311 -10.82 -14.30 16.40
C HIS A 311 -10.99 -15.70 17.01
N GLY A 312 -12.22 -16.24 17.05
CA GLY A 312 -12.46 -17.62 17.46
C GLY A 312 -11.85 -18.66 16.50
N TYR A 313 -11.76 -18.38 15.20
CA TYR A 313 -11.01 -19.22 14.26
C TYR A 313 -9.50 -19.17 14.53
N ILE A 314 -8.95 -17.97 14.74
CA ILE A 314 -7.51 -17.75 15.02
C ILE A 314 -7.06 -18.57 16.22
N LEU A 315 -7.79 -18.48 17.34
CA LEU A 315 -7.49 -19.23 18.57
C LEU A 315 -7.54 -20.75 18.36
N ARG A 316 -8.51 -21.25 17.59
CA ARG A 316 -8.63 -22.69 17.28
C ARG A 316 -7.49 -23.21 16.39
N ARG A 317 -6.82 -22.33 15.66
CA ARG A 317 -5.72 -22.67 14.74
C ARG A 317 -4.34 -22.31 15.29
N GLY A 318 -4.26 -21.76 16.51
CA GLY A 318 -2.98 -21.35 17.12
C GLY A 318 -2.31 -20.16 16.43
N LEU A 319 -3.06 -19.40 15.63
CA LEU A 319 -2.52 -18.29 14.82
C LEU A 319 -2.30 -17.02 15.64
N GLU A 320 -2.82 -16.93 16.87
CA GLU A 320 -2.63 -15.80 17.79
C GLU A 320 -1.17 -15.63 18.23
N SER A 321 -0.38 -16.68 18.11
CA SER A 321 1.06 -16.66 18.39
C SER A 321 1.88 -15.88 17.33
N VAL A 322 1.29 -15.64 16.16
CA VAL A 322 1.91 -14.88 15.06
C VAL A 322 1.70 -13.40 15.29
N LEU A 323 2.79 -12.64 15.45
CA LEU A 323 2.75 -11.21 15.80
C LEU A 323 1.93 -10.37 14.81
N SER A 324 2.04 -10.62 13.51
CA SER A 324 1.27 -9.88 12.49
C SER A 324 -0.24 -10.11 12.62
N VAL A 325 -0.67 -11.31 12.97
CA VAL A 325 -2.09 -11.64 13.23
C VAL A 325 -2.58 -10.92 14.48
N ASN A 326 -1.77 -10.87 15.54
CA ASN A 326 -2.13 -10.14 16.75
C ASN A 326 -2.23 -8.63 16.50
N ASN A 327 -1.27 -8.03 15.79
CA ASN A 327 -1.31 -6.61 15.43
C ASN A 327 -2.58 -6.29 14.61
N ALA A 328 -2.94 -7.16 13.67
CA ALA A 328 -4.18 -7.04 12.91
C ALA A 328 -5.43 -7.18 13.80
N LEU A 329 -5.42 -8.04 14.83
CA LEU A 329 -6.52 -8.14 15.82
C LEU A 329 -6.67 -6.86 16.64
N VAL A 330 -5.56 -6.28 17.13
CA VAL A 330 -5.58 -4.99 17.85
C VAL A 330 -6.20 -3.92 16.97
N SER A 331 -5.69 -3.75 15.74
CA SER A 331 -6.23 -2.77 14.80
C SER A 331 -7.70 -3.05 14.44
N MET A 332 -8.09 -4.31 14.29
CA MET A 332 -9.47 -4.69 13.96
C MET A 332 -10.43 -4.31 15.09
N TYR A 333 -10.13 -4.64 16.35
CA TYR A 333 -11.01 -4.28 17.47
C TYR A 333 -11.15 -2.77 17.64
N ILE A 334 -10.06 -2.02 17.50
CA ILE A 334 -10.07 -0.55 17.55
C ILE A 334 -10.96 0.00 16.43
N LYS A 335 -10.68 -0.34 15.17
CA LYS A 335 -11.42 0.18 14.00
C LYS A 335 -12.86 -0.36 13.88
N ALA A 336 -13.18 -1.47 14.55
CA ALA A 336 -14.53 -1.99 14.70
C ALA A 336 -15.30 -1.40 15.89
N GLY A 337 -14.79 -0.34 16.51
CA GLY A 337 -15.54 0.41 17.51
C GLY A 337 -15.37 -0.09 18.94
N SER A 338 -14.31 -0.85 19.24
CA SER A 338 -14.01 -1.34 20.59
C SER A 338 -12.53 -1.18 20.97
N ILE A 339 -12.15 0.05 21.30
CA ILE A 339 -10.80 0.37 21.78
C ILE A 339 -10.40 -0.41 23.04
N VAL A 340 -11.36 -0.72 23.92
CA VAL A 340 -11.13 -1.52 25.12
C VAL A 340 -10.69 -2.95 24.78
N LEU A 341 -11.33 -3.59 23.79
CA LEU A 341 -10.89 -4.91 23.33
C LEU A 341 -9.55 -4.84 22.60
N GLY A 342 -9.30 -3.76 21.85
CA GLY A 342 -8.00 -3.48 21.23
C GLY A 342 -6.87 -3.41 22.27
N ARG A 343 -7.04 -2.62 23.33
CA ARG A 343 -6.10 -2.52 24.46
C ARG A 343 -5.88 -3.88 25.13
N ARG A 344 -6.94 -4.66 25.38
CA ARG A 344 -6.81 -6.00 25.96
C ARG A 344 -6.01 -6.95 25.07
N MET A 345 -6.21 -6.91 23.75
CA MET A 345 -5.43 -7.73 22.81
C MET A 345 -3.97 -7.33 22.77
N PHE A 346 -3.68 -6.04 22.88
CA PHE A 346 -2.34 -5.50 22.98
C PHE A 346 -1.66 -5.95 24.28
N ASP A 347 -2.38 -5.85 25.41
CA ASP A 347 -1.89 -6.24 26.73
C ASP A 347 -1.65 -7.77 26.84
N TYR A 348 -2.42 -8.57 26.10
CA TYR A 348 -2.27 -10.03 26.04
C TYR A 348 -0.93 -10.47 25.43
N VAL A 349 -0.36 -9.70 24.50
CA VAL A 349 0.96 -10.01 23.93
C VAL A 349 2.02 -9.79 24.99
N ASN A 350 2.88 -10.79 25.20
CA ASN A 350 4.06 -10.67 26.04
C ASN A 350 4.83 -9.39 25.65
N SER A 351 5.14 -8.55 26.63
CA SER A 351 5.77 -7.24 26.44
C SER A 351 7.02 -7.31 25.57
N CYS A 352 7.81 -8.38 25.66
CA CYS A 352 9.03 -8.61 24.86
C CYS A 352 8.78 -8.92 23.37
N LYS A 353 7.52 -9.13 22.94
CA LYS A 353 7.16 -9.43 21.54
C LYS A 353 6.45 -8.26 20.84
N ARG A 354 6.15 -7.17 21.56
CA ARG A 354 5.48 -6.01 20.98
C ARG A 354 6.44 -5.24 20.09
N ASP A 355 6.07 -5.04 18.84
CA ASP A 355 6.82 -4.24 17.88
C ASP A 355 6.23 -2.84 17.76
N VAL A 356 6.94 -1.97 17.03
CA VAL A 356 6.52 -0.58 16.76
C VAL A 356 5.11 -0.53 16.13
N VAL A 357 4.73 -1.52 15.33
CA VAL A 357 3.42 -1.59 14.67
C VAL A 357 2.29 -1.76 15.69
N SER A 358 2.48 -2.60 16.70
CA SER A 358 1.50 -2.80 17.78
C SER A 358 1.24 -1.52 18.57
N TRP A 359 2.30 -0.78 18.94
CA TRP A 359 2.21 0.49 19.64
C TRP A 359 1.52 1.57 18.79
N ASN A 360 1.93 1.72 17.54
CA ASN A 360 1.36 2.71 16.62
C ASN A 360 -0.14 2.46 16.38
N SER A 361 -0.57 1.19 16.29
CA SER A 361 -1.98 0.84 16.15
C SER A 361 -2.83 1.34 17.32
N LEU A 362 -2.28 1.28 18.55
CA LEU A 362 -2.95 1.73 19.75
C LEU A 362 -2.96 3.25 19.88
N ILE A 363 -1.83 3.92 19.60
CA ILE A 363 -1.71 5.39 19.58
C ILE A 363 -2.68 6.00 18.57
N SER A 364 -2.63 5.53 17.32
CA SER A 364 -3.54 5.98 16.25
C SER A 364 -4.99 5.70 16.62
N GLY A 365 -5.25 4.54 17.23
CA GLY A 365 -6.56 4.19 17.78
C GLY A 365 -7.08 5.24 18.76
N TYR A 366 -6.35 5.56 19.82
CA TYR A 366 -6.75 6.59 20.77
C TYR A 366 -6.93 7.97 20.10
N GLY A 367 -6.08 8.33 19.13
CA GLY A 367 -6.24 9.53 18.31
C GLY A 367 -7.57 9.59 17.54
N MET A 368 -7.97 8.49 16.88
CA MET A 368 -9.25 8.39 16.18
C MET A 368 -10.47 8.55 17.10
N TYR A 369 -10.33 8.19 18.38
CA TYR A 369 -11.40 8.34 19.38
C TYR A 369 -11.42 9.74 20.03
N GLY A 370 -10.43 10.60 19.76
CA GLY A 370 -10.27 11.88 20.45
C GLY A 370 -9.70 11.76 21.87
N SER A 371 -9.16 10.60 22.23
CA SER A 371 -8.60 10.28 23.54
C SER A 371 -7.11 10.60 23.58
N TYR A 372 -6.76 11.89 23.52
CA TYR A 372 -5.36 12.29 23.36
C TYR A 372 -4.48 11.91 24.56
N HIS A 373 -5.01 12.03 25.78
CA HIS A 373 -4.26 11.78 27.01
C HIS A 373 -3.76 10.34 27.01
N GLU A 374 -4.63 9.42 26.61
CA GLU A 374 -4.33 8.01 26.45
C GLU A 374 -3.37 7.77 25.28
N ALA A 375 -3.48 8.51 24.17
CA ALA A 375 -2.54 8.41 23.05
C ALA A 375 -1.11 8.80 23.45
N ILE A 376 -0.94 9.91 24.19
CA ILE A 376 0.36 10.35 24.72
C ILE A 376 0.86 9.36 25.78
N GLN A 377 0.00 8.90 26.69
CA GLN A 377 0.36 7.91 27.69
C GLN A 377 0.90 6.63 27.03
N VAL A 378 0.23 6.13 25.98
CA VAL A 378 0.70 4.94 25.25
C VAL A 378 2.02 5.21 24.52
N PHE A 379 2.24 6.42 24.00
CA PHE A 379 3.53 6.80 23.44
C PHE A 379 4.63 6.81 24.51
N ASP A 380 4.36 7.32 25.70
CA ASP A 380 5.30 7.28 26.81
C ASP A 380 5.56 5.84 27.31
N GLU A 381 4.53 4.99 27.36
CA GLU A 381 4.66 3.55 27.65
C GLU A 381 5.57 2.84 26.61
N MET A 382 5.47 3.21 25.32
CA MET A 382 6.34 2.71 24.26
C MET A 382 7.80 3.08 24.51
N LEU A 383 8.06 4.33 24.89
CA LEU A 383 9.40 4.83 25.21
C LEU A 383 9.99 4.15 26.44
N GLN A 384 9.19 3.99 27.51
CA GLN A 384 9.59 3.30 28.74
C GLN A 384 9.89 1.82 28.51
N SER A 385 9.25 1.21 27.51
CA SER A 385 9.50 -0.17 27.08
C SER A 385 10.77 -0.33 26.23
N GLY A 386 11.54 0.74 26.01
CA GLY A 386 12.77 0.72 25.22
C GLY A 386 12.55 0.61 23.71
N VAL A 387 11.31 0.78 23.23
CA VAL A 387 11.00 0.72 21.80
C VAL A 387 11.28 2.09 21.19
N THR A 388 12.14 2.14 20.17
CA THR A 388 12.46 3.39 19.47
C THR A 388 11.29 3.80 18.55
N PRO A 389 10.76 5.04 18.67
CA PRO A 389 9.74 5.55 17.76
C PRO A 389 10.20 5.53 16.29
N SER A 390 9.28 5.19 15.39
CA SER A 390 9.50 5.28 13.94
C SER A 390 8.81 6.51 13.36
N VAL A 391 9.04 6.76 12.06
CA VAL A 391 8.27 7.71 11.23
C VAL A 391 6.76 7.55 11.48
N VAL A 392 6.24 6.32 11.46
CA VAL A 392 4.80 6.07 11.66
C VAL A 392 4.35 6.36 13.10
N SER A 393 5.24 6.24 14.09
CA SER A 393 4.92 6.57 15.49
C SER A 393 4.63 8.06 15.63
N PHE A 394 5.46 8.92 15.04
CA PHE A 394 5.26 10.37 15.09
C PHE A 394 4.03 10.81 14.31
N VAL A 395 3.76 10.24 13.13
CA VAL A 395 2.49 10.46 12.41
C VAL A 395 1.29 10.11 13.29
N SER A 396 1.35 8.98 14.01
CA SER A 396 0.24 8.54 14.88
C SER A 396 -0.04 9.51 16.03
N VAL A 397 1.00 10.01 16.70
CA VAL A 397 0.84 10.95 17.82
C VAL A 397 0.47 12.37 17.33
N LEU A 398 1.06 12.84 16.22
CA LEU A 398 0.72 14.13 15.62
C LEU A 398 -0.73 14.14 15.11
N GLY A 399 -1.21 13.06 14.51
CA GLY A 399 -2.61 12.90 14.13
C GLY A 399 -3.55 12.96 15.34
N ALA A 400 -3.18 12.34 16.46
CA ALA A 400 -3.92 12.45 17.72
C ALA A 400 -3.98 13.91 18.23
N CYS A 401 -2.87 14.65 18.14
CA CYS A 401 -2.82 16.08 18.47
C CYS A 401 -3.75 16.89 17.57
N SER A 402 -3.74 16.63 16.25
CA SER A 402 -4.62 17.29 15.27
C SER A 402 -6.10 17.11 15.60
N HIS A 403 -6.54 15.89 15.87
CA HIS A 403 -7.96 15.60 16.18
C HIS A 403 -8.46 16.18 17.51
N CYS A 404 -7.53 16.61 18.37
CA CYS A 404 -7.82 17.18 19.70
C CYS A 404 -7.43 18.67 19.81
N GLY A 405 -6.87 19.27 18.76
CA GLY A 405 -6.52 20.69 18.71
C GLY A 405 -5.35 21.10 19.59
N LEU A 406 -4.43 20.18 19.86
CA LEU A 406 -3.29 20.41 20.77
C LEU A 406 -2.10 20.99 20.01
N VAL A 407 -2.19 22.27 19.64
CA VAL A 407 -1.21 22.94 18.77
C VAL A 407 0.19 22.93 19.39
N GLU A 408 0.33 23.37 20.63
CA GLU A 408 1.64 23.48 21.29
C GLU A 408 2.31 22.12 21.50
N GLU A 409 1.52 21.11 21.85
CA GLU A 409 2.02 19.75 22.03
C GLU A 409 2.42 19.12 20.69
N GLY A 410 1.63 19.33 19.63
CA GLY A 410 1.97 18.90 18.28
C GLY A 410 3.28 19.53 17.78
N LYS A 411 3.45 20.84 18.00
CA LYS A 411 4.72 21.55 17.71
C LYS A 411 5.88 20.93 18.50
N ARG A 412 5.71 20.70 19.80
CA ARG A 412 6.74 20.08 20.67
C ARG A 412 7.15 18.70 20.14
N ILE A 413 6.19 17.85 19.80
CA ILE A 413 6.43 16.49 19.29
C ILE A 413 7.12 16.50 17.93
N PHE A 414 6.74 17.44 17.04
CA PHE A 414 7.36 17.60 15.73
C PHE A 414 8.85 17.96 15.83
N HIS A 415 9.23 18.84 16.75
CA HIS A 415 10.64 19.16 17.00
C HIS A 415 11.40 18.00 17.66
N LEU A 416 10.77 17.35 18.65
CA LEU A 416 11.34 16.22 19.38
C LEU A 416 11.77 15.08 18.46
N MET A 417 11.00 14.83 17.39
CA MET A 417 11.27 13.83 16.37
C MET A 417 12.66 13.99 15.74
N THR A 418 13.01 15.23 15.36
CA THR A 418 14.29 15.55 14.74
C THR A 418 15.40 15.65 15.78
N GLU A 419 15.18 16.40 16.86
CA GLU A 419 16.21 16.77 17.84
C GLU A 419 16.70 15.59 18.69
N LYS A 420 15.79 14.69 19.10
CA LYS A 420 16.11 13.60 20.03
C LYS A 420 16.21 12.25 19.32
N TYR A 421 15.34 12.01 18.35
CA TYR A 421 15.22 10.68 17.73
C TYR A 421 15.84 10.61 16.33
N ASN A 422 16.37 11.72 15.80
CA ASN A 422 16.97 11.79 14.47
C ASN A 422 16.06 11.23 13.36
N VAL A 423 14.75 11.37 13.52
CA VAL A 423 13.76 10.96 12.51
C VAL A 423 13.51 12.17 11.61
N VAL A 424 13.81 12.01 10.32
CA VAL A 424 13.61 13.08 9.33
C VAL A 424 12.11 13.25 9.05
N PRO A 425 11.56 14.47 9.10
CA PRO A 425 10.18 14.72 8.72
C PRO A 425 9.89 14.37 7.25
N HIS A 426 9.01 13.39 7.05
CA HIS A 426 8.37 13.08 5.76
C HIS A 426 7.03 13.80 5.57
N VAL A 427 6.49 13.76 4.34
CA VAL A 427 5.27 14.45 3.91
C VAL A 427 4.07 14.19 4.82
N GLU A 428 3.94 12.98 5.38
CA GLU A 428 2.86 12.60 6.28
C GLU A 428 2.88 13.39 7.60
N HIS A 429 4.07 13.73 8.12
CA HIS A 429 4.19 14.54 9.33
C HIS A 429 3.77 15.98 9.06
N TYR A 430 4.20 16.54 7.92
CA TYR A 430 3.77 17.87 7.48
C TYR A 430 2.26 17.93 7.27
N SER A 431 1.66 16.88 6.68
CA SER A 431 0.20 16.78 6.54
C SER A 431 -0.51 16.83 7.90
N CYS A 432 0.03 16.15 8.92
CA CYS A 432 -0.54 16.20 10.28
C CYS A 432 -0.40 17.60 10.91
N MET A 433 0.73 18.29 10.69
CA MET A 433 0.94 19.65 11.20
C MET A 433 0.03 20.67 10.52
N VAL A 434 -0.14 20.58 9.19
CA VAL A 434 -1.05 21.42 8.42
C VAL A 434 -2.50 21.17 8.82
N ASP A 435 -2.91 19.92 9.02
CA ASP A 435 -4.25 19.58 9.54
C ASP A 435 -4.45 20.14 10.96
N LEU A 436 -3.46 20.03 11.85
CA LEU A 436 -3.51 20.56 13.21
C LEU A 436 -3.66 22.09 13.24
N LEU A 437 -2.79 22.81 12.54
CA LEU A 437 -2.81 24.28 12.46
C LEU A 437 -4.07 24.76 11.71
N GLY A 438 -4.41 24.09 10.63
CA GLY A 438 -5.61 24.34 9.83
C GLY A 438 -6.87 24.22 10.69
N ARG A 439 -7.04 23.14 11.46
CA ARG A 439 -8.19 22.97 12.37
C ARG A 439 -8.25 24.03 13.46
N ALA A 440 -7.10 24.49 13.95
CA ALA A 440 -6.96 25.55 14.95
C ALA A 440 -7.19 26.96 14.39
N GLY A 441 -7.27 27.13 13.07
CA GLY A 441 -7.47 28.43 12.41
C GLY A 441 -6.19 29.23 12.21
N LEU A 442 -5.02 28.62 12.46
CA LEU A 442 -3.70 29.22 12.26
C LEU A 442 -3.25 29.01 10.81
N LEU A 443 -4.00 29.56 9.85
CA LEU A 443 -3.80 29.31 8.41
C LEU A 443 -2.44 29.84 7.92
N ASP A 444 -2.02 31.01 8.38
CA ASP A 444 -0.73 31.60 7.98
C ASP A 444 0.46 30.71 8.39
N GLU A 445 0.41 30.15 9.61
CA GLU A 445 1.41 29.18 10.07
C GLU A 445 1.36 27.88 9.26
N ALA A 446 0.16 27.43 8.88
CA ALA A 446 -0.01 26.23 8.08
C ALA A 446 0.63 26.41 6.68
N VAL A 447 0.41 27.55 6.04
CA VAL A 447 1.04 27.88 4.73
C VAL A 447 2.55 28.01 4.89
N LYS A 448 3.03 28.67 5.94
CA LYS A 448 4.47 28.77 6.22
C LYS A 448 5.14 27.40 6.35
N ILE A 449 4.50 26.43 7.03
CA ILE A 449 5.01 25.06 7.11
C ILE A 449 5.08 24.39 5.73
N ILE A 450 4.11 24.66 4.84
CA ILE A 450 4.11 24.13 3.46
C ILE A 450 5.22 24.77 2.63
N GLU A 451 5.54 26.05 2.85
CA GLU A 451 6.63 26.73 2.14
C GLU A 451 8.02 26.26 2.61
N GLU A 452 8.16 25.91 3.90
CA GLU A 452 9.42 25.48 4.51
C GLU A 452 9.72 23.98 4.33
N MET A 453 8.77 23.18 3.85
CA MET A 453 8.97 21.74 3.75
C MET A 453 9.99 21.37 2.65
N PRO A 454 10.96 20.47 2.93
CA PRO A 454 12.03 20.13 2.00
C PRO A 454 11.62 19.14 0.89
N VAL A 455 10.35 18.72 0.88
CA VAL A 455 9.77 17.67 0.04
C VAL A 455 8.52 18.21 -0.65
N GLU A 456 8.20 17.73 -1.86
CA GLU A 456 7.00 18.21 -2.55
C GLU A 456 5.72 17.90 -1.74
N PRO A 457 4.81 18.88 -1.56
CA PRO A 457 3.59 18.64 -0.79
C PRO A 457 2.63 17.68 -1.51
N SER A 458 2.11 16.70 -0.77
CA SER A 458 1.16 15.72 -1.28
C SER A 458 -0.28 16.27 -1.38
N PRO A 459 -1.19 15.55 -2.07
CA PRO A 459 -2.60 15.88 -2.05
C PRO A 459 -3.20 15.99 -0.64
N GLN A 460 -2.72 15.20 0.31
CA GLN A 460 -3.20 15.23 1.70
C GLN A 460 -2.85 16.56 2.39
N VAL A 461 -1.67 17.13 2.13
CA VAL A 461 -1.24 18.43 2.67
C VAL A 461 -2.16 19.54 2.16
N TRP A 462 -2.30 19.64 0.84
CA TRP A 462 -3.16 20.65 0.22
C TRP A 462 -4.64 20.47 0.55
N GLY A 463 -5.12 19.21 0.61
CA GLY A 463 -6.49 18.89 1.00
C GLY A 463 -6.79 19.28 2.45
N SER A 464 -5.82 19.16 3.35
CA SER A 464 -5.94 19.62 4.75
C SER A 464 -6.08 21.13 4.82
N LEU A 465 -5.25 21.87 4.07
CA LEU A 465 -5.35 23.33 3.95
C LEU A 465 -6.70 23.76 3.35
N LEU A 466 -7.13 23.15 2.24
CA LEU A 466 -8.42 23.44 1.60
C LEU A 466 -9.60 23.20 2.55
N GLY A 467 -9.57 22.10 3.31
CA GLY A 467 -10.57 21.80 4.33
C GLY A 467 -10.62 22.84 5.44
N ALA A 468 -9.47 23.37 5.86
CA ALA A 468 -9.38 24.46 6.83
C ALA A 468 -9.91 25.79 6.25
N CYS A 469 -9.52 26.14 5.02
CA CYS A 469 -10.03 27.31 4.31
C CYS A 469 -11.55 27.29 4.16
N ARG A 470 -12.15 26.11 3.90
CA ARG A 470 -13.61 25.92 3.91
C ARG A 470 -14.23 26.25 5.27
N LYS A 471 -13.57 25.89 6.37
CA LYS A 471 -14.07 26.15 7.73
C LYS A 471 -14.03 27.65 8.04
N TYR A 472 -12.93 28.33 7.72
CA TYR A 472 -12.68 29.73 8.09
C TYR A 472 -13.05 30.75 6.99
N GLY A 473 -13.42 30.31 5.79
CA GLY A 473 -13.82 31.16 4.68
C GLY A 473 -12.67 31.90 4.00
N HIS A 474 -11.44 31.37 4.05
CA HIS A 474 -10.26 32.03 3.50
C HIS A 474 -10.08 31.69 2.01
N VAL A 475 -10.48 32.60 1.13
CA VAL A 475 -10.56 32.34 -0.33
C VAL A 475 -9.17 32.16 -0.97
N GLU A 476 -8.21 33.04 -0.69
CA GLU A 476 -6.90 33.04 -1.36
C GLU A 476 -6.13 31.73 -1.15
N TYR A 477 -6.03 31.25 0.10
CA TYR A 477 -5.42 29.96 0.41
C TYR A 477 -6.22 28.76 -0.11
N ALA A 478 -7.54 28.86 -0.27
CA ALA A 478 -8.33 27.80 -0.93
C ALA A 478 -7.99 27.70 -2.42
N GLU A 479 -7.84 28.83 -3.11
CA GLU A 479 -7.42 28.89 -4.50
C GLU A 479 -6.00 28.34 -4.69
N LEU A 480 -5.07 28.72 -3.80
CA LEU A 480 -3.71 28.18 -3.77
C LEU A 480 -3.70 26.65 -3.61
N ALA A 481 -4.44 26.12 -2.63
CA ALA A 481 -4.53 24.68 -2.42
C ALA A 481 -5.13 23.96 -3.64
N CYS A 482 -6.20 24.51 -4.22
CA CYS A 482 -6.84 23.95 -5.41
C CYS A 482 -5.96 23.99 -6.66
N PHE A 483 -5.13 25.03 -6.83
CA PHE A 483 -4.18 25.12 -7.93
C PHE A 483 -3.28 23.88 -7.97
N HIS A 484 -2.69 23.50 -6.84
CA HIS A 484 -1.86 22.30 -6.75
C HIS A 484 -2.68 21.00 -6.80
N LEU A 485 -3.84 20.95 -6.16
CA LEU A 485 -4.70 19.75 -6.15
C LEU A 485 -5.24 19.38 -7.54
N PHE A 486 -5.46 20.36 -8.42
CA PHE A 486 -5.93 20.08 -9.78
C PHE A 486 -4.86 19.46 -10.67
N ASP A 487 -3.58 19.68 -10.37
CA ASP A 487 -2.47 19.04 -11.05
C ASP A 487 -2.19 17.64 -10.47
N LEU A 488 -2.23 17.51 -9.14
CA LEU A 488 -1.94 16.25 -8.44
C LEU A 488 -3.09 15.23 -8.53
N GLU A 489 -4.34 15.69 -8.42
CA GLU A 489 -5.55 14.87 -8.41
C GLU A 489 -6.62 15.41 -9.37
N PRO A 490 -6.35 15.44 -10.69
CA PRO A 490 -7.24 16.07 -11.68
C PRO A 490 -8.63 15.42 -11.77
N LYS A 491 -8.78 14.21 -11.24
CA LYS A 491 -10.04 13.44 -11.24
C LYS A 491 -10.82 13.50 -9.93
N ASN A 492 -10.29 14.13 -8.89
CA ASN A 492 -10.94 14.19 -7.58
C ASN A 492 -12.00 15.31 -7.57
N SER A 493 -13.26 14.94 -7.77
CA SER A 493 -14.40 15.87 -7.74
C SER A 493 -14.60 16.54 -6.37
N GLY A 494 -14.08 15.95 -5.29
CA GLY A 494 -14.16 16.51 -3.94
C GLY A 494 -13.49 17.86 -3.79
N ASN A 495 -12.34 18.07 -4.46
CA ASN A 495 -11.59 19.32 -4.38
C ASN A 495 -12.39 20.50 -4.95
N TYR A 496 -13.07 20.28 -6.08
CA TYR A 496 -13.96 21.28 -6.69
C TYR A 496 -15.17 21.59 -5.81
N VAL A 497 -15.78 20.57 -5.19
CA VAL A 497 -16.92 20.75 -4.28
C VAL A 497 -16.53 21.58 -3.06
N LEU A 498 -15.34 21.35 -2.49
CA LEU A 498 -14.83 22.15 -1.37
C LEU A 498 -14.56 23.61 -1.78
N LEU A 499 -13.98 23.84 -2.95
CA LEU A 499 -13.76 25.19 -3.48
C LEU A 499 -15.07 25.94 -3.73
N ALA A 500 -16.07 25.27 -4.32
CA ALA A 500 -17.40 25.84 -4.52
C ALA A 500 -18.08 26.22 -3.19
N ASP A 501 -17.90 25.42 -2.13
CA ASP A 501 -18.41 25.75 -0.79
C ASP A 501 -17.69 26.99 -0.19
N VAL A 502 -16.37 27.12 -0.40
CA VAL A 502 -15.61 28.33 -0.01
C VAL A 502 -16.18 29.57 -0.69
N TYR A 503 -16.35 29.55 -2.02
CA TYR A 503 -16.93 30.68 -2.76
C TYR A 503 -18.38 30.97 -2.36
N THR A 504 -19.16 29.93 -2.05
CA THR A 504 -20.53 30.09 -1.56
C THR A 504 -20.55 30.83 -0.22
N LYS A 505 -19.66 30.48 0.71
CA LYS A 505 -19.52 31.20 2.00
C LYS A 505 -19.01 32.63 1.83
N ALA A 506 -18.12 32.86 0.87
CA ALA A 506 -17.62 34.18 0.51
C ALA A 506 -18.61 35.03 -0.31
N GLN A 507 -19.79 34.48 -0.65
CA GLN A 507 -20.83 35.14 -1.44
C GLN A 507 -20.37 35.54 -2.85
N MET A 508 -19.61 34.67 -3.52
CA MET A 508 -19.08 34.87 -4.87
C MET A 508 -19.78 33.95 -5.90
N PRO A 509 -20.99 34.28 -6.38
CA PRO A 509 -21.79 33.39 -7.23
C PRO A 509 -21.15 33.10 -8.60
N GLU A 510 -20.47 34.09 -9.19
CA GLU A 510 -19.82 33.93 -10.50
C GLU A 510 -18.73 32.84 -10.49
N GLU A 511 -17.93 32.77 -9.41
CA GLU A 511 -16.90 31.76 -9.27
C GLU A 511 -17.49 30.37 -8.94
N VAL A 512 -18.62 30.30 -8.23
CA VAL A 512 -19.36 29.04 -8.01
C VAL A 512 -19.80 28.45 -9.35
N ASP A 513 -20.39 29.27 -10.22
CA ASP A 513 -20.84 28.83 -11.55
C ASP A 513 -19.66 28.40 -12.43
N ARG A 514 -18.53 29.09 -12.33
CA ARG A 514 -17.29 28.69 -13.01
C ARG A 514 -16.78 27.31 -12.57
N VAL A 515 -16.77 27.03 -11.26
CA VAL A 515 -16.35 25.73 -10.73
C VAL A 515 -17.32 24.62 -11.13
N LYS A 516 -18.64 24.89 -11.12
CA LYS A 516 -19.66 23.93 -11.60
C LYS A 516 -19.47 23.58 -13.07
N LYS A 517 -19.23 24.59 -13.92
CA LYS A 517 -18.95 24.36 -15.34
C LYS A 517 -17.69 23.51 -15.56
N LEU A 518 -16.63 23.76 -14.80
CA LEU A 518 -15.40 22.94 -14.85
C LEU A 518 -15.64 21.49 -14.45
N LEU A 519 -16.49 21.25 -13.45
CA LEU A 519 -16.91 19.90 -13.03
C LEU A 519 -17.66 19.16 -14.14
N GLU A 520 -18.58 19.84 -14.82
CA GLU A 520 -19.35 19.31 -15.95
C GLU A 520 -18.47 19.01 -17.16
N GLU A 521 -17.63 19.96 -17.57
CA GLU A 521 -16.71 19.82 -18.72
C GLU A 521 -15.75 18.64 -18.55
N ARG A 522 -15.29 18.37 -17.32
CA ARG A 522 -14.38 17.25 -17.03
C ARG A 522 -15.08 15.91 -16.84
N SER A 523 -16.42 15.88 -16.82
CA SER A 523 -17.22 14.66 -16.61
C SER A 523 -16.74 13.80 -15.44
N LEU A 524 -16.32 14.45 -14.35
CA LEU A 524 -15.74 13.74 -13.22
C LEU A 524 -16.83 12.99 -12.44
N PRO A 525 -16.67 11.69 -12.18
CA PRO A 525 -17.62 10.97 -11.35
C PRO A 525 -17.59 11.55 -9.94
N LYS A 526 -18.78 11.86 -9.41
CA LYS A 526 -18.92 12.15 -7.98
C LYS A 526 -18.70 10.84 -7.22
N LEU A 527 -17.75 10.81 -6.29
CA LEU A 527 -17.56 9.63 -5.46
C LEU A 527 -18.86 9.34 -4.69
N ALA A 528 -19.46 8.18 -4.92
CA ALA A 528 -20.71 7.84 -4.27
C ALA A 528 -20.47 7.64 -2.78
N GLY A 529 -21.30 8.29 -1.97
CA GLY A 529 -21.27 8.09 -0.54
C GLY A 529 -21.90 6.74 -0.19
N CYS A 530 -21.10 5.80 0.33
CA CYS A 530 -21.57 4.53 0.87
C CYS A 530 -21.40 4.49 2.39
N SER A 531 -22.39 3.92 3.09
CA SER A 531 -22.33 3.61 4.52
C SER A 531 -22.57 2.13 4.76
N TRP A 532 -21.81 1.52 5.66
CA TRP A 532 -21.99 0.13 6.07
C TRP A 532 -22.43 0.03 7.53
N ILE A 533 -23.31 -0.93 7.81
CA ILE A 533 -23.79 -1.25 9.16
C ILE A 533 -23.81 -2.77 9.35
N GLU A 534 -23.41 -3.23 10.53
CA GLU A 534 -23.54 -4.64 10.93
C GLU A 534 -24.76 -4.81 11.84
N VAL A 535 -25.73 -5.63 11.41
CA VAL A 535 -26.91 -5.99 12.21
C VAL A 535 -27.09 -7.50 12.20
N SER A 536 -27.30 -8.11 13.38
CA SER A 536 -27.47 -9.57 13.51
C SER A 536 -26.35 -10.37 12.83
N LYS A 537 -25.10 -9.89 12.92
CA LYS A 537 -23.89 -10.45 12.29
C LYS A 537 -23.90 -10.44 10.75
N LYS A 538 -24.81 -9.73 10.10
CA LYS A 538 -24.79 -9.48 8.65
C LYS A 538 -24.43 -8.04 8.38
N ILE A 539 -23.67 -7.82 7.31
CA ILE A 539 -23.25 -6.48 6.87
C ILE A 539 -24.22 -6.03 5.80
N TYR A 540 -24.68 -4.79 5.92
CA TYR A 540 -25.55 -4.12 4.96
C TYR A 540 -24.84 -2.85 4.49
N SER A 541 -24.91 -2.58 3.19
CA SER A 541 -24.42 -1.35 2.56
C SER A 541 -25.61 -0.46 2.19
N PHE A 542 -25.40 0.85 2.24
CA PHE A 542 -26.36 1.85 1.82
C PHE A 542 -25.66 2.87 0.93
N GLU A 543 -26.19 3.09 -0.25
CA GLU A 543 -25.78 4.15 -1.17
C GLU A 543 -26.89 5.19 -1.30
N THR A 544 -26.57 6.39 -1.79
CA THR A 544 -27.55 7.48 -1.96
C THR A 544 -28.73 7.14 -2.89
N VAL A 545 -28.60 6.09 -3.69
CA VAL A 545 -29.58 5.63 -4.70
C VAL A 545 -30.08 4.22 -4.42
N ASP A 546 -29.95 3.71 -3.18
CA ASP A 546 -30.27 2.31 -2.91
C ASP A 546 -31.78 2.02 -2.90
N GLU A 547 -32.32 1.68 -4.07
CA GLU A 547 -33.69 1.20 -4.28
C GLU A 547 -33.83 -0.32 -4.04
N MET A 548 -32.71 -1.02 -3.79
CA MET A 548 -32.67 -2.49 -3.75
C MET A 548 -32.85 -3.06 -2.34
N ASN A 549 -32.94 -2.23 -1.31
CA ASN A 549 -33.23 -2.69 0.05
C ASN A 549 -34.73 -3.04 0.20
N PRO A 550 -35.09 -4.29 0.55
CA PRO A 550 -36.50 -4.69 0.70
C PRO A 550 -37.28 -3.88 1.76
N GLN A 551 -36.58 -3.28 2.74
CA GLN A 551 -37.17 -2.46 3.80
C GLN A 551 -37.09 -0.95 3.51
N ILE A 552 -36.74 -0.53 2.29
CA ILE A 552 -36.50 0.89 1.97
C ILE A 552 -37.69 1.80 2.31
N GLN A 553 -38.93 1.31 2.15
CA GLN A 553 -40.14 2.03 2.52
C GLN A 553 -40.26 2.27 4.03
N GLU A 554 -39.97 1.25 4.84
CA GLU A 554 -39.97 1.34 6.32
C GLU A 554 -38.89 2.32 6.80
N ILE A 555 -37.69 2.23 6.20
CA ILE A 555 -36.56 3.12 6.48
C ILE A 555 -36.95 4.58 6.20
N HIS A 556 -37.52 4.86 5.03
CA HIS A 556 -37.95 6.22 4.68
C HIS A 556 -39.07 6.73 5.59
N SER A 557 -40.03 5.88 5.96
CA SER A 557 -41.10 6.25 6.88
C SER A 557 -40.55 6.65 8.25
N LEU A 558 -39.64 5.86 8.82
CA LEU A 558 -38.99 6.18 10.08
C LEU A 558 -38.15 7.46 9.99
N LEU A 559 -37.45 7.70 8.88
CA LEU A 559 -36.66 8.91 8.69
C LEU A 559 -37.53 10.18 8.68
N VAL A 560 -38.70 10.13 8.04
CA VAL A 560 -39.66 11.24 8.05
C VAL A 560 -40.19 11.48 9.46
N GLU A 561 -40.50 10.43 10.21
CA GLU A 561 -40.93 10.53 11.62
C GLU A 561 -39.84 11.17 12.48
N LEU A 562 -38.61 10.64 12.40
CA LEU A 562 -37.45 11.15 13.15
C LEU A 562 -37.18 12.62 12.84
N VAL A 563 -37.10 13.01 11.57
CA VAL A 563 -36.86 14.42 11.19
C VAL A 563 -37.98 15.31 11.71
N THR A 564 -39.24 14.89 11.59
CA THR A 564 -40.37 15.67 12.11
C THR A 564 -40.28 15.86 13.62
N ALA A 565 -39.87 14.83 14.36
CA ALA A 565 -39.71 14.88 15.80
C ALA A 565 -38.54 15.77 16.26
N ILE A 566 -37.37 15.66 15.61
CA ILE A 566 -36.18 16.42 15.99
C ILE A 566 -36.21 17.87 15.50
N LYS A 567 -36.96 18.19 14.42
CA LYS A 567 -37.19 19.60 13.99
C LYS A 567 -37.86 20.41 15.10
N ARG A 568 -38.78 19.81 15.86
CA ARG A 568 -39.41 20.44 17.04
C ARG A 568 -38.43 20.73 18.18
N HIS A 569 -37.23 20.13 18.14
CA HIS A 569 -36.18 20.24 19.16
C HIS A 569 -34.93 20.96 18.62
N GLY A 570 -35.07 21.74 17.54
CA GLY A 570 -34.01 22.63 17.04
C GLY A 570 -33.15 22.05 15.90
N TYR A 571 -33.51 20.90 15.32
CA TYR A 571 -32.86 20.44 14.09
C TYR A 571 -33.24 21.34 12.90
N VAL A 572 -32.24 21.94 12.26
CA VAL A 572 -32.40 22.69 11.01
C VAL A 572 -31.59 21.98 9.93
N PRO A 573 -32.23 21.43 8.88
CA PRO A 573 -31.52 20.78 7.79
C PRO A 573 -30.55 21.76 7.10
N ASN A 574 -29.29 21.36 6.92
CA ASN A 574 -28.30 22.20 6.25
C ASN A 574 -28.41 22.05 4.72
N THR A 575 -29.36 22.75 4.10
CA THR A 575 -29.59 22.68 2.65
C THR A 575 -28.49 23.34 1.80
N LYS A 576 -27.56 24.10 2.42
CA LYS A 576 -26.43 24.72 1.71
C LYS A 576 -25.46 23.70 1.12
N VAL A 577 -25.45 22.47 1.64
CA VAL A 577 -24.62 21.36 1.15
C VAL A 577 -25.12 20.82 -0.21
N VAL A 578 -26.37 21.11 -0.58
CA VAL A 578 -26.96 20.70 -1.86
C VAL A 578 -26.72 21.80 -2.90
N LEU A 579 -25.72 21.59 -3.76
CA LEU A 579 -25.26 22.55 -4.77
C LEU A 579 -26.23 22.74 -5.96
N TYR A 580 -27.25 21.89 -6.08
CA TYR A 580 -28.27 21.98 -7.14
C TYR A 580 -29.26 23.11 -6.85
N ASP A 581 -29.65 23.83 -7.89
CA ASP A 581 -30.67 24.87 -7.79
C ASP A 581 -32.07 24.22 -7.79
N LEU A 582 -32.45 23.74 -6.60
CA LEU A 582 -33.71 23.08 -6.32
C LEU A 582 -34.48 23.86 -5.26
N GLU A 583 -35.79 23.65 -5.23
CA GLU A 583 -36.63 24.18 -4.15
C GLU A 583 -36.17 23.67 -2.78
N GLN A 584 -36.37 24.48 -1.74
CA GLN A 584 -35.89 24.18 -0.39
C GLN A 584 -36.42 22.83 0.12
N GLU A 585 -37.66 22.46 -0.21
CA GLU A 585 -38.26 21.17 0.16
C GLU A 585 -37.58 19.98 -0.53
N GLU A 586 -37.18 20.14 -1.80
CA GLU A 586 -36.46 19.09 -2.54
C GLU A 586 -35.04 18.91 -2.00
N LYS A 587 -34.36 20.00 -1.63
CA LYS A 587 -33.06 19.95 -0.96
C LYS A 587 -33.14 19.17 0.36
N GLU A 588 -34.18 19.41 1.16
CA GLU A 588 -34.42 18.65 2.40
C GLU A 588 -34.68 17.15 2.14
N ARG A 589 -35.45 16.82 1.09
CA ARG A 589 -35.68 15.42 0.70
C ARG A 589 -34.40 14.72 0.27
N LEU A 590 -33.49 15.40 -0.43
CA LEU A 590 -32.19 14.84 -0.81
C LEU A 590 -31.31 14.56 0.42
N LEU A 591 -31.33 15.43 1.43
CA LEU A 591 -30.61 15.21 2.69
C LEU A 591 -31.10 13.97 3.45
N LEU A 592 -32.36 13.57 3.28
CA LEU A 592 -32.90 12.32 3.87
C LEU A 592 -32.32 11.07 3.20
N ARG A 593 -31.86 11.18 1.95
CA ARG A 593 -31.27 10.06 1.18
C ARG A 593 -29.78 9.86 1.44
N HIS A 594 -29.19 10.61 2.37
CA HIS A 594 -27.80 10.37 2.77
C HIS A 594 -27.64 8.95 3.35
N SER A 595 -26.63 8.23 2.86
CA SER A 595 -26.34 6.84 3.22
C SER A 595 -26.30 6.58 4.73
N GLU A 596 -25.82 7.57 5.49
CA GLU A 596 -25.67 7.55 6.95
C GLU A 596 -27.01 7.51 7.66
N LYS A 597 -27.98 8.29 7.17
CA LYS A 597 -29.32 8.35 7.72
C LYS A 597 -30.08 7.06 7.41
N LEU A 598 -29.93 6.54 6.18
CA LEU A 598 -30.49 5.26 5.78
C LEU A 598 -29.95 4.12 6.67
N ALA A 599 -28.63 4.05 6.83
CA ALA A 599 -27.97 3.06 7.69
C ALA A 599 -28.41 3.18 9.16
N LEU A 600 -28.54 4.41 9.68
CA LEU A 600 -28.99 4.65 11.05
C LEU A 600 -30.44 4.21 11.26
N ALA A 601 -31.35 4.60 10.37
CA ALA A 601 -32.74 4.19 10.45
C ALA A 601 -32.89 2.66 10.34
N PHE A 602 -32.14 2.03 9.43
CA PHE A 602 -32.08 0.57 9.34
C PHE A 602 -31.59 -0.07 10.64
N GLY A 603 -30.56 0.50 11.27
CA GLY A 603 -30.03 0.05 12.56
C GLY A 603 -31.02 0.20 13.71
N LEU A 604 -31.86 1.24 13.69
CA LEU A 604 -32.93 1.45 14.67
C LEU A 604 -34.07 0.45 14.52
N ILE A 605 -34.44 0.09 13.28
CA ILE A 605 -35.49 -0.89 12.98
C ILE A 605 -35.04 -2.31 13.37
N ASN A 606 -33.84 -2.70 12.95
CA ASN A 606 -33.39 -4.09 13.01
C ASN A 606 -32.50 -4.41 14.23
N GLY A 607 -32.04 -3.40 14.97
CA GLY A 607 -31.16 -3.56 16.13
C GLY A 607 -31.89 -3.84 17.45
N LYS A 608 -31.29 -4.61 18.36
CA LYS A 608 -31.88 -4.91 19.68
C LYS A 608 -31.82 -3.72 20.62
N LYS A 609 -32.87 -3.40 21.37
CA LYS A 609 -32.80 -2.41 22.48
C LYS A 609 -31.73 -2.80 23.51
N GLY A 610 -30.80 -1.99 24.04
CA GLY A 610 -30.07 -0.82 23.56
C GLY A 610 -28.63 -1.19 23.13
N GLU A 611 -28.50 -1.98 22.07
CA GLU A 611 -27.22 -2.35 21.44
C GLU A 611 -26.60 -1.17 20.67
N VAL A 612 -25.33 -0.85 20.87
CA VAL A 612 -24.67 0.25 20.13
C VAL A 612 -24.78 0.05 18.62
N ILE A 613 -25.33 1.03 17.91
CA ILE A 613 -25.40 1.04 16.43
C ILE A 613 -24.03 1.45 15.90
N ARG A 614 -23.42 0.64 15.02
CA ARG A 614 -22.08 0.91 14.45
C ARG A 614 -22.18 1.11 12.96
N ILE A 615 -21.79 2.29 12.49
CA ILE A 615 -21.82 2.67 11.08
C ILE A 615 -20.41 3.07 10.64
N THR A 616 -19.99 2.62 9.46
CA THR A 616 -18.77 3.13 8.79
C THR A 616 -19.15 3.88 7.53
N LYS A 617 -18.43 4.97 7.24
CA LYS A 617 -18.56 5.78 6.02
C LYS A 617 -17.25 5.79 5.24
N ASN A 618 -17.32 5.67 3.90
CA ASN A 618 -16.16 5.84 2.99
C ASN A 618 -15.73 7.29 2.73
N LEU A 619 -16.45 8.26 3.30
CA LEU A 619 -16.27 9.69 3.14
C LEU A 619 -16.31 10.35 4.51
N ARG A 620 -15.85 11.59 4.59
CA ARG A 620 -16.04 12.42 5.78
C ARG A 620 -17.53 12.62 6.05
N LEU A 621 -17.95 12.47 7.31
CA LEU A 621 -19.34 12.71 7.70
C LEU A 621 -19.73 14.15 7.37
N CYS A 622 -20.93 14.41 6.85
CA CYS A 622 -21.37 15.79 6.61
C CYS A 622 -21.97 16.43 7.87
N GLU A 623 -21.95 17.76 7.95
CA GLU A 623 -22.45 18.52 9.12
C GLU A 623 -23.92 18.23 9.43
N ASP A 624 -24.73 18.04 8.38
CA ASP A 624 -26.15 17.70 8.51
C ASP A 624 -26.35 16.31 9.13
N CYS A 625 -25.66 15.28 8.60
CA CYS A 625 -25.71 13.92 9.14
C CYS A 625 -25.16 13.86 10.58
N HIS A 626 -24.12 14.62 10.88
CA HIS A 626 -23.57 14.73 12.24
C HIS A 626 -24.61 15.30 13.21
N SER A 627 -25.22 16.43 12.86
CA SER A 627 -26.25 17.10 13.69
C SER A 627 -27.51 16.26 13.84
N PHE A 628 -27.94 15.61 12.75
CA PHE A 628 -29.05 14.66 12.75
C PHE A 628 -28.79 13.49 13.70
N THR A 629 -27.65 12.81 13.55
CA THR A 629 -27.30 11.63 14.35
C THR A 629 -27.18 11.97 15.83
N LYS A 630 -26.63 13.15 16.14
CA LYS A 630 -26.58 13.71 17.49
C LYS A 630 -27.97 13.77 18.12
N LEU A 631 -28.93 14.43 17.49
CA LEU A 631 -30.29 14.56 18.03
C LEU A 631 -31.05 13.21 18.08
N VAL A 632 -30.84 12.34 17.09
CA VAL A 632 -31.42 11.00 17.08
C VAL A 632 -30.89 10.15 18.25
N SER A 633 -29.61 10.26 18.62
CA SER A 633 -29.07 9.52 19.78
C SER A 633 -29.84 9.82 21.08
N LYS A 634 -30.24 11.09 21.27
CA LYS A 634 -31.06 11.54 22.39
C LYS A 634 -32.49 11.04 22.29
N PHE A 635 -33.12 11.22 21.12
CA PHE A 635 -34.53 10.87 20.91
C PHE A 635 -34.76 9.36 21.00
N ALA A 636 -33.92 8.57 20.32
CA ALA A 636 -34.00 7.11 20.32
C ALA A 636 -33.41 6.47 21.60
N LYS A 637 -32.81 7.27 22.49
CA LYS A 637 -32.08 6.82 23.69
C LYS A 637 -31.09 5.71 23.36
N ARG A 638 -30.23 6.00 22.38
CA ARG A 638 -29.38 5.00 21.75
C ARG A 638 -27.98 5.53 21.52
N GLU A 639 -26.99 4.75 21.94
CA GLU A 639 -25.61 4.98 21.56
C GLU A 639 -25.40 4.63 20.09
N ILE A 640 -24.83 5.58 19.35
CA ILE A 640 -24.54 5.45 17.93
C ILE A 640 -23.07 5.78 17.73
N LEU A 641 -22.33 4.87 17.11
CA LEU A 641 -20.93 5.04 16.78
C LEU A 641 -20.80 5.10 15.27
N VAL A 642 -20.37 6.25 14.75
CA VAL A 642 -20.11 6.45 13.32
C VAL A 642 -18.61 6.65 13.12
N ARG A 643 -17.99 5.80 12.30
CA ARG A 643 -16.60 5.98 11.86
C ARG A 643 -16.58 6.57 10.45
N ASP A 644 -15.98 7.73 10.30
CA ASP A 644 -15.67 8.29 8.98
C ASP A 644 -14.20 8.03 8.62
N VAL A 645 -13.74 8.61 7.51
CA VAL A 645 -12.35 8.43 7.03
C VAL A 645 -11.28 8.95 8.01
N ASN A 646 -11.65 9.83 8.94
CA ASN A 646 -10.70 10.50 9.84
C ASN A 646 -10.83 9.99 11.28
N ARG A 647 -12.05 9.81 11.80
CA ARG A 647 -12.26 9.58 13.24
C ARG A 647 -13.54 8.80 13.55
N PHE A 648 -13.68 8.48 14.84
CA PHE A 648 -14.94 8.05 15.43
C PHE A 648 -15.73 9.23 15.98
N HIS A 649 -17.03 9.19 15.72
CA HIS A 649 -18.04 10.03 16.31
C HIS A 649 -18.92 9.13 17.19
N HIS A 650 -18.74 9.22 18.51
CA HIS A 650 -19.60 8.53 19.46
C HIS A 650 -20.71 9.48 19.91
N PHE A 651 -21.93 9.21 19.43
CA PHE A 651 -23.12 9.97 19.77
C PHE A 651 -23.86 9.31 20.93
N SER A 652 -24.04 10.07 22.00
CA SER A 652 -24.79 9.65 23.17
C SER A 652 -25.50 10.85 23.79
N ASP A 653 -26.78 10.69 24.10
CA ASP A 653 -27.65 11.70 24.72
C ASP A 653 -27.59 13.11 24.09
N GLY A 654 -27.45 13.18 22.76
CA GLY A 654 -27.41 14.47 22.07
C GLY A 654 -26.05 15.16 22.08
N VAL A 655 -24.98 14.45 22.45
CA VAL A 655 -23.59 14.92 22.41
C VAL A 655 -22.78 13.99 21.52
N CYS A 656 -21.75 14.52 20.86
CA CYS A 656 -20.77 13.74 20.12
C CYS A 656 -19.41 13.84 20.81
N SER A 657 -18.66 12.74 20.85
CA SER A 657 -17.28 12.69 21.40
C SER A 657 -16.30 13.66 20.74
N CYS A 658 -16.59 14.16 19.54
CA CYS A 658 -15.75 15.16 18.87
C CYS A 658 -15.92 16.58 19.43
N MET A 659 -16.94 16.85 20.27
CA MET A 659 -17.25 18.17 20.81
C MET A 659 -17.40 19.27 19.73
N ASP A 660 -17.89 18.88 18.55
CA ASP A 660 -17.99 19.73 17.34
C ASP A 660 -16.64 20.29 16.83
N TYR A 661 -15.53 19.70 17.28
CA TYR A 661 -14.18 19.93 16.79
C TYR A 661 -13.73 18.76 15.90
N TRP A 662 -14.01 18.83 14.59
CA TRP A 662 -13.65 17.75 13.67
C TRP A 662 -13.37 18.20 12.25
#